data_AF-A0A258TKL0-F1
#
_entry.id   AF-A0A258TKL0-F1
#
_cell.length_a   1.000
_cell.length_b   1.000
_cell.length_c   1.000
_cell.angle_alpha   90.00
_cell.angle_beta   90.00
_cell.angle_gamma   90.00
#
_symmetry.space_group_name_H-M   'P 1'
#
loop_
_entity.id
_entity.type
_entity.pdbx_description
1 polymer ?
#
loop_
_entity_poly.entity_id
_entity_poly.type
_entity_poly.pdbx_seq_one_letter_code
_entity_poly.pdbx_strand_id
1 'polypeptide(L)'
;MRSRPFSALIAGGALVLSSCSGGGTGGTTAAVTPAPAPAPTPTASPAALYAPPAAEALTVADVQTIIARAAAEARARALPAVIVVVDRVGNVLAVFRMTGARATAVTAAAPNGANIDVQNLTIPAEAGAIAKAVTGAYLSSAGNAFSSRTASQIVQQHFPPAPSTPGLESGPLFGVQFSQLPCSDFSARYGGTGTAALIGPKRSPLGLAADPGGFPLYKNGVVVGAIGVMADGVYGLDTNILDTDNDPEEYIALAGTVGFEAPEAIRADRIYVDGTQLRFSDASYAGLLATGTPSYAAISPALGSLVSVTGYFGVPTPTILAGSAYGTEASGIRAATTAEFANRDAYVLTDGNGAQRFPIRAATDAGDVAQPLTAAEVRAVLEEAFAVMSRARAQIRQPLDARAQVSISMVDTHGSILGIVRAPDAPIFGTDVSLQKARTAAFFSNARAGSQLSADPSADVRQFVTAVRSFLNDPNALTGSVAFADRSGGNLSRPYFPDGEVGRPNGPFSRPIAQFNPFSTGLQSALVLTNLGQHLGYVTGASATDTAPRCTFIPDAVPGQNRLQNGIQIFPGSVPIYRGNVLVGGIGVSGDGIDQDDMISFLGLNNAGLRVGSIGNAPAAIRADQIVVDLGNAQVRLRYVNCPFAPFLDTAAQNVCAGL
;
A
#
# COMPACT_ATOMS: atom_id res chain seq x y z
N MET A 1 -5.89 43.43 46.89
CA MET A 1 -5.13 44.70 46.99
C MET A 1 -4.35 44.86 45.70
N ARG A 2 -4.82 45.73 44.79
CA ARG A 2 -4.16 46.98 44.34
C ARG A 2 -2.79 46.75 43.65
N SER A 3 -2.44 47.24 42.47
CA SER A 3 -3.09 47.99 41.36
C SER A 3 -1.96 48.41 40.38
N ARG A 4 -2.13 48.16 39.06
CA ARG A 4 -1.83 48.93 37.80
C ARG A 4 -0.75 50.07 37.77
N PRO A 5 -0.22 50.54 36.60
CA PRO A 5 -0.79 50.63 35.21
C PRO A 5 0.19 50.20 34.06
N PHE A 6 -0.17 49.94 32.78
CA PHE A 6 -0.93 50.60 31.68
C PHE A 6 -0.18 51.69 30.86
N SER A 7 0.05 51.41 29.56
CA SER A 7 0.05 52.30 28.36
C SER A 7 0.45 51.42 27.15
N ALA A 8 -0.36 51.03 26.15
CA ALA A 8 -1.31 51.70 25.24
C ALA A 8 -0.66 52.54 24.13
N LEU A 9 -0.76 52.05 22.88
CA LEU A 9 -0.90 52.89 21.69
C LEU A 9 -1.69 52.15 20.59
N ILE A 10 -2.59 52.91 20.00
CA ILE A 10 -3.72 52.58 19.13
C ILE A 10 -3.37 52.99 17.70
N ALA A 11 -3.85 52.25 16.70
CA ALA A 11 -4.36 52.83 15.45
C ALA A 11 -5.36 51.87 14.81
N GLY A 12 -6.64 52.27 14.80
CA GLY A 12 -7.71 51.61 14.08
C GLY A 12 -8.00 52.28 12.73
N GLY A 13 -8.73 51.55 11.89
CA GLY A 13 -9.39 52.04 10.69
C GLY A 13 -10.52 51.08 10.33
N ALA A 14 -11.75 51.55 10.48
CA ALA A 14 -13.01 50.83 10.26
C ALA A 14 -13.66 51.24 8.92
N LEU A 15 -14.84 50.63 8.68
CA LEU A 15 -15.94 50.96 7.73
C LEU A 15 -16.08 49.98 6.54
N VAL A 16 -17.28 49.51 6.13
CA VAL A 16 -18.67 49.65 6.65
C VAL A 16 -19.54 48.53 6.05
N LEU A 17 -20.49 48.01 6.84
CA LEU A 17 -21.65 47.23 6.40
C LEU A 17 -22.81 48.21 6.12
N SER A 18 -23.42 48.13 4.94
CA SER A 18 -24.65 48.85 4.62
C SER A 18 -25.83 47.88 4.46
N SER A 19 -26.73 47.92 5.43
CA SER A 19 -28.12 47.45 5.31
C SER A 19 -29.04 48.67 5.27
N CYS A 20 -29.95 48.73 4.30
CA CYS A 20 -31.09 49.64 4.31
C CYS A 20 -32.38 48.89 3.96
N SER A 21 -33.42 49.21 4.73
CA SER A 21 -34.79 48.70 4.73
C SER A 21 -35.78 49.71 4.14
N GLY A 22 -36.95 49.23 3.68
CA GLY A 22 -38.20 50.00 3.46
C GLY A 22 -38.88 49.63 2.12
N GLY A 23 -40.19 49.42 1.94
CA GLY A 23 -41.39 49.47 2.77
C GLY A 23 -42.61 49.97 1.94
N GLY A 24 -43.63 49.11 1.68
CA GLY A 24 -45.03 49.38 1.21
C GLY A 24 -45.26 50.14 -0.13
N THR A 25 -46.33 49.99 -0.95
CA THR A 25 -47.72 49.48 -0.83
C THR A 25 -48.37 49.28 -2.24
N GLY A 26 -49.18 48.21 -2.39
CA GLY A 26 -50.51 48.13 -3.07
C GLY A 26 -50.72 48.43 -4.58
N GLY A 27 -51.29 47.46 -5.34
CA GLY A 27 -52.11 47.73 -6.53
C GLY A 27 -52.12 46.69 -7.69
N THR A 28 -53.12 45.80 -7.69
CA THR A 28 -53.83 45.13 -8.83
C THR A 28 -53.09 44.46 -10.01
N THR A 29 -53.27 43.12 -10.04
CA THR A 29 -53.33 42.13 -11.14
C THR A 29 -53.07 42.53 -12.61
N ALA A 30 -52.08 41.85 -13.21
CA ALA A 30 -52.13 41.37 -14.60
C ALA A 30 -51.47 39.97 -14.66
N ALA A 31 -52.13 38.99 -15.27
CA ALA A 31 -51.62 37.64 -15.45
C ALA A 31 -50.46 37.64 -16.46
N VAL A 32 -49.28 37.16 -16.04
CA VAL A 32 -48.13 36.94 -16.91
C VAL A 32 -47.88 35.44 -17.00
N THR A 33 -47.92 34.93 -18.22
CA THR A 33 -47.61 33.55 -18.60
C THR A 33 -46.20 33.15 -18.13
N PRO A 34 -45.97 31.95 -17.56
CA PRO A 34 -44.62 31.55 -17.14
C PRO A 34 -43.68 31.44 -18.35
N ALA A 35 -42.55 32.14 -18.29
CA ALA A 35 -41.44 31.96 -19.21
C ALA A 35 -40.81 30.56 -19.01
N PRO A 36 -40.29 29.90 -20.08
CA PRO A 36 -39.65 28.60 -19.96
C PRO A 36 -38.48 28.67 -18.97
N ALA A 37 -38.39 27.67 -18.10
CA ALA A 37 -37.30 27.56 -17.13
C ALA A 37 -35.93 27.63 -17.84
N PRO A 38 -34.97 28.44 -17.36
CA PRO A 38 -33.61 28.42 -17.87
C PRO A 38 -33.07 26.99 -17.75
N ALA A 39 -32.47 26.48 -18.83
CA ALA A 39 -31.70 25.25 -18.76
C ALA A 39 -30.68 25.35 -17.60
N PRO A 40 -30.47 24.28 -16.82
CA PRO A 40 -29.53 24.32 -15.72
C PRO A 40 -28.18 24.77 -16.25
N THR A 41 -27.67 25.85 -15.66
CA THR A 41 -26.32 26.35 -15.93
C THR A 41 -25.35 25.20 -15.71
N PRO A 42 -24.47 24.86 -16.66
CA PRO A 42 -23.50 23.79 -16.44
C PRO A 42 -22.73 24.15 -15.18
N THR A 43 -22.78 23.27 -14.18
CA THR A 43 -22.01 23.39 -12.95
C THR A 43 -20.57 23.65 -13.38
N ALA A 44 -20.00 24.78 -12.97
CA ALA A 44 -18.59 25.05 -13.17
C ALA A 44 -17.83 23.79 -12.72
N SER A 45 -17.01 23.22 -13.61
CA SER A 45 -16.17 22.09 -13.20
C SER A 45 -15.43 22.50 -11.94
N PRO A 46 -15.50 21.73 -10.84
CA PRO A 46 -14.71 22.03 -9.66
C PRO A 46 -13.25 22.25 -10.08
N ALA A 47 -12.61 23.26 -9.49
CA ALA A 47 -11.17 23.39 -9.57
C ALA A 47 -10.52 22.07 -9.13
N ALA A 48 -9.41 21.68 -9.77
CA ALA A 48 -8.68 20.48 -9.38
C ALA A 48 -8.37 20.52 -7.88
N LEU A 49 -8.70 19.45 -7.16
CA LEU A 49 -8.48 19.34 -5.70
C LEU A 49 -7.09 18.81 -5.37
N TYR A 50 -6.46 18.13 -6.33
CA TYR A 50 -5.13 17.56 -6.19
C TYR A 50 -4.16 18.22 -7.17
N ALA A 51 -2.94 18.47 -6.69
CA ALA A 51 -1.84 18.87 -7.56
C ALA A 51 -1.24 17.62 -8.23
N PRO A 52 -1.23 17.55 -9.58
CA PRO A 52 -0.47 16.52 -10.29
C PRO A 52 1.02 16.60 -9.95
N PRO A 53 1.71 15.47 -9.68
CA PRO A 53 3.17 15.47 -9.57
C PRO A 53 3.81 16.01 -10.85
N ALA A 54 4.88 16.80 -10.70
CA ALA A 54 5.63 17.27 -11.87
C ALA A 54 6.30 16.08 -12.58
N ALA A 55 6.42 16.18 -13.90
CA ALA A 55 7.00 15.13 -14.73
C ALA A 55 8.54 15.15 -14.60
N GLU A 56 9.04 14.42 -13.60
CA GLU A 56 10.47 14.27 -13.31
C GLU A 56 10.91 12.81 -13.47
N ALA A 57 12.16 12.59 -13.87
CA ALA A 57 12.75 11.26 -14.01
C ALA A 57 14.27 11.28 -13.76
N LEU A 58 14.80 10.10 -13.40
CA LEU A 58 16.24 9.87 -13.35
C LEU A 58 16.83 9.74 -14.76
N THR A 59 17.86 10.52 -15.05
CA THR A 59 18.68 10.35 -16.26
C THR A 59 19.73 9.25 -16.05
N VAL A 60 20.36 8.79 -17.13
CA VAL A 60 21.51 7.86 -17.02
C VAL A 60 22.64 8.45 -16.17
N ALA A 61 22.89 9.76 -16.29
CA ALA A 61 23.91 10.45 -15.49
C ALA A 61 23.54 10.52 -14.00
N ASP A 62 22.25 10.67 -13.69
CA ASP A 62 21.74 10.60 -12.30
C ASP A 62 22.01 9.21 -11.71
N VAL A 63 21.62 8.15 -12.42
CA VAL A 63 21.83 6.75 -11.99
C VAL A 63 23.31 6.44 -11.81
N GLN A 64 24.17 6.90 -12.72
CA GLN A 64 25.62 6.79 -12.59
C GLN A 64 26.16 7.48 -11.33
N THR A 65 25.66 8.67 -11.00
CA THR A 65 26.05 9.44 -9.82
C THR A 65 25.64 8.72 -8.53
N ILE A 66 24.41 8.23 -8.48
CA ILE A 66 23.86 7.49 -7.33
C ILE A 66 24.73 6.25 -7.03
N ILE A 67 25.01 5.43 -8.06
CA ILE A 67 25.85 4.23 -7.91
C ILE A 67 27.28 4.59 -7.50
N ALA A 68 27.87 5.62 -8.12
CA ALA A 68 29.25 6.02 -7.83
C ALA A 68 29.44 6.45 -6.37
N ARG A 69 28.46 7.19 -5.82
CA ARG A 69 28.50 7.64 -4.42
C ARG A 69 28.32 6.48 -3.44
N ALA A 70 27.33 5.61 -3.67
CA ALA A 70 27.13 4.42 -2.85
C ALA A 70 28.34 3.48 -2.89
N ALA A 71 28.91 3.20 -4.06
CA ALA A 71 30.08 2.33 -4.18
C ALA A 71 31.34 2.92 -3.52
N ALA A 72 31.51 4.24 -3.55
CA ALA A 72 32.61 4.89 -2.85
C ALA A 72 32.46 4.79 -1.33
N GLU A 73 31.24 4.94 -0.80
CA GLU A 73 30.94 4.75 0.62
C GLU A 73 31.17 3.29 1.05
N ALA A 74 30.69 2.34 0.26
CA ALA A 74 30.90 0.91 0.48
C ALA A 74 32.40 0.56 0.53
N ARG A 75 33.20 1.13 -0.37
CA ARG A 75 34.66 1.00 -0.35
C ARG A 75 35.26 1.62 0.91
N ALA A 76 34.85 2.83 1.29
CA ALA A 76 35.36 3.51 2.48
C ALA A 76 35.06 2.72 3.77
N ARG A 77 33.95 1.98 3.79
CA ARG A 77 33.56 1.06 4.88
C ARG A 77 34.19 -0.33 4.80
N ALA A 78 34.98 -0.61 3.76
CA ALA A 78 35.52 -1.94 3.47
C ALA A 78 34.43 -3.04 3.40
N LEU A 79 33.25 -2.68 2.90
CA LEU A 79 32.10 -3.58 2.78
C LEU A 79 31.55 -3.53 1.34
N PRO A 80 32.07 -4.35 0.41
CA PRO A 80 31.53 -4.46 -0.94
C PRO A 80 30.04 -4.83 -0.94
N ALA A 81 29.26 -4.14 -1.77
CA ALA A 81 27.80 -4.23 -1.76
C ALA A 81 27.21 -4.49 -3.16
N VAL A 82 25.97 -4.94 -3.17
CA VAL A 82 25.05 -4.89 -4.32
C VAL A 82 24.24 -3.61 -4.20
N ILE A 83 24.31 -2.77 -5.23
CA ILE A 83 23.66 -1.46 -5.28
C ILE A 83 22.63 -1.48 -6.42
N VAL A 84 21.39 -1.17 -6.09
CA VAL A 84 20.27 -1.15 -7.04
C VAL A 84 19.63 0.22 -7.07
N VAL A 85 19.31 0.70 -8.27
CA VAL A 85 18.52 1.92 -8.49
C VAL A 85 17.27 1.55 -9.27
N VAL A 86 16.11 2.00 -8.79
CA VAL A 86 14.82 1.86 -9.47
C VAL A 86 14.21 3.23 -9.77
N ASP A 87 13.38 3.33 -10.80
CA ASP A 87 12.54 4.51 -11.01
C ASP A 87 11.28 4.48 -10.12
N ARG A 88 10.48 5.56 -10.19
CA ARG A 88 9.26 5.72 -9.38
C ARG A 88 8.31 4.53 -9.50
N VAL A 89 8.17 3.94 -10.69
CA VAL A 89 7.24 2.82 -10.94
C VAL A 89 7.93 1.46 -10.89
N GLY A 90 9.15 1.39 -10.34
CA GLY A 90 9.85 0.16 -9.98
C GLY A 90 10.61 -0.50 -11.13
N ASN A 91 10.84 0.19 -12.25
CA ASN A 91 11.78 -0.30 -13.24
C ASN A 91 13.17 -0.31 -12.64
N VAL A 92 13.86 -1.44 -12.70
CA VAL A 92 15.26 -1.54 -12.28
C VAL A 92 16.12 -0.87 -13.35
N LEU A 93 16.77 0.23 -12.99
CA LEU A 93 17.58 1.05 -13.90
C LEU A 93 19.03 0.59 -13.94
N ALA A 94 19.50 0.02 -12.84
CA ALA A 94 20.82 -0.56 -12.71
C ALA A 94 20.88 -1.54 -11.53
N VAL A 95 21.68 -2.59 -11.71
CA VAL A 95 22.15 -3.48 -10.63
C VAL A 95 23.67 -3.52 -10.74
N PHE A 96 24.37 -2.87 -9.81
CA PHE A 96 25.82 -2.83 -9.74
C PHE A 96 26.31 -3.73 -8.60
N ARG A 97 27.08 -4.75 -8.94
CA ARG A 97 27.67 -5.67 -7.96
C ARG A 97 29.15 -5.32 -7.79
N MET A 98 29.52 -4.94 -6.57
CA MET A 98 30.93 -4.73 -6.25
C MET A 98 31.71 -6.05 -6.20
N THR A 99 32.99 -6.00 -6.59
CA THR A 99 33.88 -7.15 -6.46
C THR A 99 34.00 -7.54 -4.99
N GLY A 100 33.69 -8.80 -4.67
CA GLY A 100 33.69 -9.32 -3.30
C GLY A 100 32.39 -9.11 -2.53
N ALA A 101 31.34 -8.52 -3.14
CA ALA A 101 30.03 -8.45 -2.52
C ALA A 101 29.47 -9.85 -2.27
N ARG A 102 28.74 -10.03 -1.15
CA ARG A 102 28.08 -11.30 -0.84
C ARG A 102 27.05 -11.63 -1.92
N ALA A 103 27.04 -12.89 -2.36
CA ALA A 103 26.09 -13.35 -3.38
C ALA A 103 24.67 -13.56 -2.83
N THR A 104 24.56 -13.81 -1.52
CA THR A 104 23.31 -14.16 -0.86
C THR A 104 23.15 -13.44 0.47
N ALA A 105 21.90 -13.35 0.93
CA ALA A 105 21.52 -12.96 2.27
C ALA A 105 20.54 -13.96 2.88
N VAL A 106 20.32 -13.90 4.19
CA VAL A 106 19.43 -14.82 4.92
C VAL A 106 18.32 -14.04 5.62
N THR A 107 17.07 -14.46 5.45
CA THR A 107 15.92 -13.85 6.13
C THR A 107 15.92 -14.14 7.63
N ALA A 108 15.36 -13.26 8.45
CA ALA A 108 15.35 -13.45 9.91
C ALA A 108 14.70 -14.78 10.33
N ALA A 109 15.33 -15.46 11.29
CA ALA A 109 14.86 -16.73 11.84
C ALA A 109 13.66 -16.56 12.79
N ALA A 110 12.96 -17.67 13.05
CA ALA A 110 11.91 -17.74 14.07
C ALA A 110 12.48 -17.41 15.47
N PRO A 111 11.73 -16.72 16.34
CA PRO A 111 12.15 -16.46 17.72
C PRO A 111 12.50 -17.73 18.51
N ASN A 112 11.82 -18.84 18.25
CA ASN A 112 12.08 -20.14 18.89
C ASN A 112 13.07 -21.04 18.12
N GLY A 113 13.63 -20.59 17.01
CA GLY A 113 14.51 -21.37 16.13
C GLY A 113 13.82 -22.41 15.24
N ALA A 114 12.51 -22.64 15.39
CA ALA A 114 11.72 -23.54 14.56
C ALA A 114 11.08 -22.79 13.38
N ASN A 115 11.90 -22.55 12.36
CA ASN A 115 11.56 -21.75 11.19
C ASN A 115 10.39 -22.33 10.38
N ILE A 116 9.51 -21.45 9.91
CA ILE A 116 8.39 -21.75 9.00
C ILE A 116 8.17 -20.56 8.06
N ASP A 117 7.41 -20.76 6.98
CA ASP A 117 7.18 -19.78 5.93
C ASP A 117 8.50 -19.27 5.31
N VAL A 118 8.70 -17.95 5.24
CA VAL A 118 9.88 -17.35 4.61
C VAL A 118 10.97 -16.96 5.62
N GLN A 119 11.02 -17.64 6.77
CA GLN A 119 12.06 -17.47 7.80
C GLN A 119 13.32 -18.27 7.52
N ASN A 120 14.48 -17.70 7.85
CA ASN A 120 15.80 -18.35 7.71
C ASN A 120 16.05 -18.95 6.31
N LEU A 121 15.56 -18.29 5.27
CA LEU A 121 15.75 -18.69 3.88
C LEU A 121 16.90 -17.91 3.25
N THR A 122 17.72 -18.60 2.47
CA THR A 122 18.77 -17.96 1.67
C THR A 122 18.17 -17.37 0.40
N ILE A 123 18.40 -16.07 0.19
CA ILE A 123 17.97 -15.31 -0.98
C ILE A 123 19.17 -14.73 -1.75
N PRO A 124 19.06 -14.45 -3.05
CA PRO A 124 20.07 -13.68 -3.78
C PRO A 124 20.17 -12.26 -3.23
N ALA A 125 21.39 -11.74 -3.08
CA ALA A 125 21.61 -10.37 -2.59
C ALA A 125 20.96 -9.31 -3.52
N GLU A 126 20.94 -9.55 -4.84
CA GLU A 126 20.25 -8.67 -5.79
C GLU A 126 18.74 -8.63 -5.56
N ALA A 127 18.12 -9.74 -5.18
CA ALA A 127 16.70 -9.78 -4.88
C ALA A 127 16.38 -8.93 -3.65
N GLY A 128 17.21 -9.02 -2.60
CA GLY A 128 17.10 -8.16 -1.42
C GLY A 128 17.26 -6.67 -1.76
N ALA A 129 18.27 -6.32 -2.56
CA ALA A 129 18.56 -4.92 -2.91
C ALA A 129 17.44 -4.32 -3.80
N ILE A 130 16.88 -5.10 -4.73
CA ILE A 130 15.70 -4.68 -5.50
C ILE A 130 14.50 -4.47 -4.58
N ALA A 131 14.23 -5.39 -3.65
CA ALA A 131 13.09 -5.27 -2.73
C ALA A 131 13.20 -4.01 -1.84
N LYS A 132 14.40 -3.71 -1.32
CA LYS A 132 14.69 -2.48 -0.58
C LYS A 132 14.45 -1.22 -1.41
N ALA A 133 14.96 -1.20 -2.65
CA ALA A 133 14.78 -0.07 -3.57
C ALA A 133 13.29 0.14 -3.88
N VAL A 134 12.56 -0.91 -4.28
CA VAL A 134 11.11 -0.83 -4.56
C VAL A 134 10.34 -0.33 -3.35
N THR A 135 10.71 -0.77 -2.14
CA THR A 135 10.07 -0.32 -0.90
C THR A 135 10.20 1.20 -0.71
N GLY A 136 11.41 1.75 -0.82
CA GLY A 136 11.63 3.19 -0.74
C GLY A 136 10.84 3.95 -1.82
N ALA A 137 10.85 3.46 -3.06
CA ALA A 137 10.15 4.09 -4.17
C ALA A 137 8.63 4.07 -3.98
N TYR A 138 8.06 2.99 -3.43
CA TYR A 138 6.62 2.74 -3.47
C TYR A 138 5.90 3.26 -2.24
N LEU A 139 6.54 3.27 -1.07
CA LEU A 139 5.96 3.84 0.17
C LEU A 139 5.95 5.37 0.17
N SER A 140 6.80 6.00 -0.66
CA SER A 140 6.97 7.44 -0.71
C SER A 140 6.04 8.13 -1.73
N SER A 141 5.80 9.41 -1.49
CA SER A 141 4.98 10.34 -2.27
C SER A 141 5.53 11.77 -2.16
N ALA A 142 4.82 12.76 -2.72
CA ALA A 142 5.11 14.17 -2.47
C ALA A 142 4.64 14.65 -1.08
N GLY A 143 3.79 13.88 -0.39
CA GLY A 143 3.30 14.20 0.97
C GLY A 143 4.01 13.45 2.08
N ASN A 144 4.76 12.38 1.78
CA ASN A 144 5.49 11.58 2.76
C ASN A 144 6.70 10.90 2.10
N ALA A 145 7.81 10.79 2.81
CA ALA A 145 9.00 10.06 2.39
C ALA A 145 9.35 9.00 3.42
N PHE A 146 9.19 7.73 3.03
CA PHE A 146 9.41 6.57 3.88
C PHE A 146 10.51 5.69 3.29
N SER A 147 11.40 5.20 4.16
CA SER A 147 12.47 4.26 3.82
C SER A 147 12.07 2.82 4.18
N SER A 148 12.93 1.86 3.88
CA SER A 148 12.75 0.50 4.39
C SER A 148 12.91 0.42 5.93
N ARG A 149 13.57 1.39 6.58
CA ARG A 149 13.56 1.50 8.06
C ARG A 149 12.18 1.91 8.57
N THR A 150 11.53 2.86 7.91
CA THR A 150 10.13 3.20 8.23
C THR A 150 9.24 1.96 8.08
N ALA A 151 9.42 1.21 7.00
CA ALA A 151 8.72 -0.05 6.77
C ALA A 151 8.99 -1.05 7.91
N SER A 152 10.26 -1.21 8.33
CA SER A 152 10.66 -2.06 9.47
C SER A 152 9.83 -1.78 10.71
N GLN A 153 9.64 -0.51 11.04
CA GLN A 153 8.92 -0.08 12.24
C GLN A 153 7.43 -0.47 12.22
N ILE A 154 6.76 -0.29 11.08
CA ILE A 154 5.30 -0.34 10.99
C ILE A 154 4.72 -1.73 10.68
N VAL A 155 5.57 -2.76 10.58
CA VAL A 155 5.15 -4.12 10.19
C VAL A 155 5.24 -5.16 11.31
N GLN A 156 5.67 -4.74 12.49
CA GLN A 156 5.98 -5.64 13.61
C GLN A 156 4.76 -5.93 14.49
N GLN A 157 4.91 -6.93 15.36
CA GLN A 157 3.91 -7.37 16.34
C GLN A 157 3.62 -6.35 17.44
N HIS A 158 4.51 -5.36 17.61
CA HIS A 158 4.35 -4.24 18.55
C HIS A 158 4.78 -2.96 17.84
N PHE A 159 4.09 -1.87 18.15
CA PHE A 159 4.35 -0.56 17.60
C PHE A 159 4.34 0.51 18.71
N PRO A 160 5.42 1.30 18.84
CA PRO A 160 6.70 1.09 18.17
C PRO A 160 7.38 -0.22 18.61
N PRO A 161 8.27 -0.81 17.80
CA PRO A 161 9.03 -1.98 18.19
C PRO A 161 10.11 -1.60 19.22
N ALA A 162 10.02 -2.10 20.45
CA ALA A 162 11.04 -1.90 21.47
C ALA A 162 10.89 -2.93 22.61
N PRO A 163 11.93 -3.16 23.42
CA PRO A 163 11.82 -3.96 24.65
C PRO A 163 10.83 -3.41 25.68
N SER A 164 10.51 -2.11 25.62
CA SER A 164 9.63 -1.43 26.59
C SER A 164 8.17 -1.31 26.14
N THR A 165 7.87 -1.70 24.90
CA THR A 165 6.53 -1.61 24.29
C THR A 165 5.76 -2.93 24.14
N PRO A 166 6.17 -4.11 24.67
CA PRO A 166 5.26 -5.24 24.75
C PRO A 166 3.96 -4.85 25.46
N GLY A 167 2.83 -5.13 24.80
CA GLY A 167 1.49 -4.71 25.27
C GLY A 167 0.96 -3.45 24.58
N LEU A 168 1.70 -2.88 23.63
CA LEU A 168 1.15 -1.99 22.62
C LEU A 168 0.69 -2.78 21.39
N GLU A 169 -0.20 -2.16 20.61
CA GLU A 169 -0.74 -2.68 19.37
C GLU A 169 0.34 -3.05 18.35
N SER A 170 -0.02 -3.92 17.41
CA SER A 170 0.84 -4.24 16.27
C SER A 170 0.96 -3.05 15.32
N GLY A 171 2.03 -3.04 14.52
CA GLY A 171 2.25 -2.04 13.48
C GLY A 171 1.06 -1.92 12.52
N PRO A 172 0.75 -0.69 12.06
CA PRO A 172 -0.46 -0.42 11.28
C PRO A 172 -0.49 -1.17 9.94
N LEU A 173 0.67 -1.51 9.39
CA LEU A 173 0.81 -2.23 8.12
C LEU A 173 1.42 -3.62 8.30
N PHE A 174 1.22 -4.28 9.45
CA PHE A 174 1.73 -5.64 9.65
C PHE A 174 1.29 -6.57 8.50
N GLY A 175 2.24 -7.24 7.85
CA GLY A 175 1.98 -8.12 6.71
C GLY A 175 2.08 -7.46 5.33
N VAL A 176 2.30 -6.14 5.22
CA VAL A 176 2.49 -5.45 3.93
C VAL A 176 3.72 -5.94 3.14
N GLN A 177 4.64 -6.64 3.80
CA GLN A 177 5.77 -7.32 3.17
C GLN A 177 5.30 -8.29 2.09
N PHE A 178 4.14 -8.93 2.30
CA PHE A 178 3.53 -9.86 1.33
C PHE A 178 2.64 -9.14 0.30
N SER A 179 3.10 -7.98 -0.16
CA SER A 179 2.49 -7.19 -1.22
C SER A 179 3.50 -6.85 -2.30
N GLN A 180 3.03 -6.43 -3.47
CA GLN A 180 3.86 -6.22 -4.66
C GLN A 180 4.62 -7.48 -5.09
N LEU A 181 4.02 -8.64 -4.84
CA LEU A 181 4.63 -9.95 -4.99
C LEU A 181 4.98 -10.29 -6.44
N PRO A 182 5.98 -11.15 -6.67
CA PRO A 182 6.43 -11.49 -8.02
C PRO A 182 5.41 -12.28 -8.85
N CYS A 183 4.47 -12.92 -8.16
CA CYS A 183 3.37 -13.71 -8.67
C CYS A 183 2.07 -12.90 -8.88
N SER A 184 2.01 -11.63 -8.48
CA SER A 184 0.79 -10.82 -8.60
C SER A 184 0.36 -10.71 -10.07
N ASP A 185 -0.94 -10.90 -10.34
CA ASP A 185 -1.55 -10.70 -11.66
C ASP A 185 -1.71 -9.21 -12.04
N PHE A 186 -1.55 -8.32 -11.05
CA PHE A 186 -1.58 -6.88 -11.24
C PHE A 186 -0.21 -6.32 -11.64
N SER A 187 0.87 -6.80 -11.02
CA SER A 187 2.20 -6.22 -11.19
C SER A 187 2.77 -6.52 -12.58
N ALA A 188 3.29 -5.50 -13.25
CA ALA A 188 3.93 -5.67 -14.56
C ALA A 188 5.26 -6.41 -14.43
N ARG A 189 5.54 -7.31 -15.38
CA ARG A 189 6.81 -8.04 -15.48
C ARG A 189 7.82 -7.27 -16.34
N TYR A 190 9.10 -7.54 -16.13
CA TYR A 190 10.16 -7.12 -17.04
C TYR A 190 10.19 -8.05 -18.26
N GLY A 191 10.47 -7.52 -19.45
CA GLY A 191 10.66 -8.33 -20.66
C GLY A 191 9.53 -8.30 -21.70
N GLY A 192 8.64 -7.29 -21.68
CA GLY A 192 7.79 -6.98 -22.84
C GLY A 192 8.62 -6.46 -24.03
N THR A 193 8.04 -6.47 -25.24
CA THR A 193 8.64 -5.76 -26.41
C THR A 193 8.21 -4.29 -26.40
N GLY A 194 9.10 -3.39 -26.86
CA GLY A 194 8.79 -1.97 -27.01
C GLY A 194 8.58 -1.21 -25.69
N THR A 195 7.83 -0.12 -25.74
CA THR A 195 7.55 0.79 -24.60
C THR A 195 6.82 0.11 -23.44
N ALA A 196 6.05 -0.95 -23.71
CA ALA A 196 5.37 -1.76 -22.69
C ALA A 196 6.34 -2.52 -21.75
N ALA A 197 7.62 -2.67 -22.13
CA ALA A 197 8.62 -3.31 -21.28
C ALA A 197 8.87 -2.55 -19.96
N LEU A 198 8.61 -1.24 -19.94
CA LEU A 198 8.97 -0.33 -18.85
C LEU A 198 7.75 0.28 -18.13
N ILE A 199 6.53 -0.11 -18.49
CA ILE A 199 5.36 0.33 -17.72
C ILE A 199 5.33 -0.36 -16.35
N GLY A 200 4.97 0.39 -15.31
CA GLY A 200 4.75 -0.15 -13.97
C GLY A 200 3.27 -0.15 -13.55
N PRO A 201 2.99 -0.38 -12.26
CA PRO A 201 3.95 -0.77 -11.22
C PRO A 201 4.60 -2.12 -11.53
N LYS A 202 5.93 -2.20 -11.36
CA LYS A 202 6.69 -3.44 -11.46
C LYS A 202 6.56 -4.27 -10.18
N ARG A 203 6.66 -5.59 -10.35
CA ARG A 203 6.75 -6.52 -9.23
C ARG A 203 8.07 -6.36 -8.46
N SER A 204 8.07 -6.73 -7.18
CA SER A 204 9.27 -6.94 -6.37
C SER A 204 9.60 -8.44 -6.29
N PRO A 205 10.88 -8.86 -6.25
CA PRO A 205 11.25 -10.27 -6.16
C PRO A 205 10.87 -10.94 -4.84
N LEU A 206 10.74 -10.17 -3.76
CA LEU A 206 10.49 -10.68 -2.40
C LEU A 206 9.25 -10.06 -1.74
N GLY A 207 8.55 -9.16 -2.44
CA GLY A 207 7.58 -8.25 -1.84
C GLY A 207 8.25 -7.00 -1.25
N LEU A 208 7.63 -6.35 -0.26
CA LEU A 208 8.22 -5.18 0.38
C LEU A 208 9.22 -5.57 1.48
N ALA A 209 10.21 -4.72 1.72
CA ALA A 209 11.34 -4.96 2.60
C ALA A 209 11.15 -4.26 3.95
N ALA A 210 11.33 -5.01 5.04
CA ALA A 210 11.49 -4.46 6.38
C ALA A 210 12.97 -4.17 6.73
N ASP A 211 13.89 -4.58 5.86
CA ASP A 211 15.32 -4.52 6.12
C ASP A 211 15.88 -3.13 5.73
N PRO A 212 16.53 -2.37 6.64
CA PRO A 212 17.06 -1.04 6.35
C PRO A 212 18.04 -1.00 5.16
N GLY A 213 18.25 0.17 4.55
CA GLY A 213 19.09 0.32 3.34
C GLY A 213 18.33 0.54 2.02
N GLY A 214 17.02 0.83 2.08
CA GLY A 214 16.22 1.32 0.96
C GLY A 214 15.76 2.76 1.16
N PHE A 215 16.17 3.69 0.30
CA PHE A 215 15.80 5.11 0.38
C PHE A 215 15.11 5.63 -0.89
N PRO A 216 14.05 6.46 -0.76
CA PRO A 216 13.50 7.16 -1.90
C PRO A 216 14.48 8.22 -2.42
N LEU A 217 14.41 8.47 -3.73
CA LEU A 217 15.18 9.49 -4.44
C LEU A 217 14.24 10.56 -4.97
N TYR A 218 14.59 11.82 -4.74
CA TYR A 218 13.79 12.98 -5.13
C TYR A 218 14.56 13.91 -6.07
N LYS A 219 13.87 14.52 -7.03
CA LYS A 219 14.37 15.66 -7.83
C LYS A 219 13.36 16.78 -7.74
N ASN A 220 13.82 17.99 -7.42
CA ASN A 220 12.95 19.16 -7.32
C ASN A 220 11.73 18.94 -6.39
N GLY A 221 11.89 18.15 -5.33
CA GLY A 221 10.81 17.80 -4.40
C GLY A 221 9.84 16.71 -4.89
N VAL A 222 10.06 16.13 -6.08
CA VAL A 222 9.25 15.03 -6.64
C VAL A 222 9.99 13.70 -6.49
N VAL A 223 9.30 12.66 -6.03
CA VAL A 223 9.87 11.31 -5.96
C VAL A 223 10.07 10.75 -7.38
N VAL A 224 11.30 10.38 -7.72
CA VAL A 224 11.69 9.90 -9.05
C VAL A 224 12.15 8.44 -9.07
N GLY A 225 12.35 7.83 -7.90
CA GLY A 225 12.84 6.47 -7.77
C GLY A 225 13.32 6.16 -6.37
N ALA A 226 14.22 5.20 -6.27
CA ALA A 226 14.86 4.81 -5.02
C ALA A 226 16.18 4.08 -5.25
N ILE A 227 16.99 4.05 -4.20
CA ILE A 227 18.18 3.20 -4.08
C ILE A 227 17.91 2.10 -3.05
N GLY A 228 18.45 0.89 -3.30
CA GLY A 228 18.47 -0.21 -2.35
C GLY A 228 19.85 -0.87 -2.31
N VAL A 229 20.29 -1.27 -1.12
CA VAL A 229 21.63 -1.83 -0.88
C VAL A 229 21.53 -3.14 -0.11
N MET A 230 22.32 -4.14 -0.50
CA MET A 230 22.57 -5.37 0.25
C MET A 230 24.08 -5.65 0.27
N ALA A 231 24.65 -5.98 1.42
CA ALA A 231 26.08 -6.08 1.65
C ALA A 231 26.46 -7.03 2.81
N ASP A 232 25.74 -7.02 3.93
CA ASP A 232 26.11 -7.70 5.18
C ASP A 232 25.69 -9.18 5.23
N GLY A 233 24.75 -9.59 4.37
CA GLY A 233 24.25 -10.95 4.24
C GLY A 233 23.03 -11.26 5.12
N VAL A 234 22.42 -10.27 5.74
CA VAL A 234 21.20 -10.37 6.54
C VAL A 234 20.08 -9.65 5.79
N TYR A 235 18.91 -10.28 5.70
CA TYR A 235 17.68 -9.65 5.22
C TYR A 235 16.68 -9.62 6.37
N GLY A 236 16.81 -8.63 7.22
CA GLY A 236 16.22 -8.61 8.56
C GLY A 236 15.18 -7.52 8.77
N LEU A 237 15.13 -7.08 10.03
CA LEU A 237 14.32 -5.98 10.52
C LEU A 237 15.02 -5.38 11.76
N ASP A 238 14.77 -4.10 12.01
CA ASP A 238 15.15 -3.42 13.24
C ASP A 238 14.03 -3.63 14.27
N THR A 239 14.35 -4.28 15.39
CA THR A 239 13.36 -4.64 16.43
C THR A 239 13.36 -3.68 17.63
N ASN A 240 14.18 -2.63 17.60
CA ASN A 240 14.36 -1.76 18.75
C ASN A 240 14.49 -0.28 18.36
N ILE A 241 13.42 0.48 18.57
CA ILE A 241 13.42 1.91 18.29
C ILE A 241 14.08 2.77 19.38
N LEU A 242 14.70 2.18 20.40
CA LEU A 242 15.31 2.94 21.51
C LEU A 242 16.81 3.20 21.32
N ASP A 243 17.46 2.49 20.41
CA ASP A 243 18.86 2.71 20.06
C ASP A 243 18.98 3.40 18.68
N THR A 244 20.21 3.54 18.19
CA THR A 244 20.50 4.04 16.85
C THR A 244 21.43 3.05 16.20
N ASP A 245 20.94 2.37 15.17
CA ASP A 245 21.70 1.36 14.47
C ASP A 245 22.82 1.98 13.66
N ASN A 246 24.05 1.49 13.86
CA ASN A 246 25.16 1.78 12.97
C ASN A 246 25.17 0.76 11.82
N ASP A 247 24.14 0.77 10.99
CA ASP A 247 24.00 -0.13 9.84
C ASP A 247 24.80 0.38 8.63
N PRO A 248 25.88 -0.31 8.20
CA PRO A 248 26.67 0.08 7.04
C PRO A 248 25.85 0.14 5.74
N GLU A 249 24.84 -0.71 5.55
CA GLU A 249 24.02 -0.72 4.34
C GLU A 249 23.19 0.56 4.22
N GLU A 250 22.65 1.02 5.34
CA GLU A 250 21.91 2.27 5.41
C GLU A 250 22.81 3.47 5.07
N TYR A 251 24.04 3.53 5.58
CA TYR A 251 25.00 4.58 5.19
C TYR A 251 25.38 4.52 3.71
N ILE A 252 25.61 3.31 3.15
CA ILE A 252 25.93 3.13 1.73
C ILE A 252 24.77 3.62 0.85
N ALA A 253 23.53 3.27 1.21
CA ALA A 253 22.35 3.71 0.51
C ALA A 253 22.16 5.24 0.65
N LEU A 254 22.33 5.78 1.86
CA LEU A 254 22.23 7.21 2.15
C LEU A 254 23.24 8.03 1.34
N ALA A 255 24.48 7.54 1.15
CA ALA A 255 25.47 8.18 0.29
C ALA A 255 24.97 8.34 -1.16
N GLY A 256 24.26 7.33 -1.68
CA GLY A 256 23.64 7.37 -3.00
C GLY A 256 22.54 8.42 -3.13
N THR A 257 21.92 8.84 -2.03
CA THR A 257 20.85 9.86 -2.02
C THR A 257 21.35 11.29 -2.09
N VAL A 258 22.66 11.56 -1.92
CA VAL A 258 23.17 12.93 -1.96
C VAL A 258 22.81 13.56 -3.31
N GLY A 259 22.30 14.80 -3.31
CA GLY A 259 21.74 15.48 -4.50
C GLY A 259 20.38 14.97 -4.98
N PHE A 260 19.82 13.96 -4.32
CA PHE A 260 18.50 13.36 -4.57
C PHE A 260 17.71 13.17 -3.27
N GLU A 261 17.98 14.00 -2.27
CA GLU A 261 17.48 13.82 -0.91
C GLU A 261 15.97 14.03 -0.83
N ALA A 262 15.29 13.19 -0.05
CA ALA A 262 13.91 13.46 0.33
C ALA A 262 13.79 14.82 1.05
N PRO A 263 12.80 15.67 0.72
CA PRO A 263 12.59 16.92 1.44
C PRO A 263 12.37 16.67 2.93
N GLU A 264 13.11 17.36 3.78
CA GLU A 264 13.09 17.13 5.24
C GLU A 264 11.68 17.24 5.84
N ALA A 265 10.87 18.17 5.33
CA ALA A 265 9.51 18.45 5.82
C ALA A 265 8.52 17.28 5.66
N ILE A 266 8.82 16.31 4.78
CA ILE A 266 7.94 15.17 4.51
C ILE A 266 8.55 13.82 4.91
N ARG A 267 9.77 13.81 5.49
CA ARG A 267 10.40 12.56 5.95
C ARG A 267 9.62 11.94 7.09
N ALA A 268 9.78 10.63 7.25
CA ALA A 268 9.10 9.85 8.29
C ALA A 268 9.29 10.45 9.70
N ASP A 269 10.45 11.00 10.02
CA ASP A 269 10.74 11.68 11.29
C ASP A 269 9.96 12.99 11.51
N ARG A 270 9.14 13.42 10.53
CA ARG A 270 8.16 14.50 10.67
C ARG A 270 6.71 14.01 10.76
N ILE A 271 6.49 12.70 10.78
CA ILE A 271 5.16 12.09 10.76
C ILE A 271 4.98 11.24 12.04
N TYR A 272 3.80 11.36 12.63
CA TYR A 272 3.41 10.65 13.84
C TYR A 272 2.24 9.72 13.56
N VAL A 273 2.34 8.50 14.07
CA VAL A 273 1.26 7.50 14.05
C VAL A 273 1.06 7.05 15.49
N ASP A 274 -0.17 7.15 15.99
CA ASP A 274 -0.51 6.80 17.38
C ASP A 274 0.42 7.45 18.43
N GLY A 275 0.79 8.72 18.18
CA GLY A 275 1.71 9.48 19.04
C GLY A 275 3.19 9.11 18.90
N THR A 276 3.52 8.09 18.11
CA THR A 276 4.88 7.62 17.84
C THR A 276 5.45 8.30 16.61
N GLN A 277 6.62 8.93 16.76
CA GLN A 277 7.39 9.47 15.64
C GLN A 277 7.95 8.31 14.80
N LEU A 278 7.78 8.37 13.48
CA LEU A 278 8.34 7.36 12.58
C LEU A 278 9.83 7.60 12.33
N ARG A 279 10.59 6.54 12.04
CA ARG A 279 12.01 6.66 11.67
C ARG A 279 12.22 6.66 10.18
N PHE A 280 12.95 7.67 9.69
CA PHE A 280 13.38 7.72 8.29
C PHE A 280 14.73 7.04 8.08
N SER A 281 15.69 7.27 8.97
CA SER A 281 17.06 6.77 8.88
C SER A 281 17.72 6.82 10.25
N ASP A 282 18.55 5.83 10.57
CA ASP A 282 19.47 5.92 11.71
C ASP A 282 20.86 6.39 11.24
N ALA A 283 21.25 6.03 10.02
CA ALA A 283 22.37 6.64 9.33
C ALA A 283 22.17 8.16 9.16
N SER A 284 23.26 8.92 9.23
CA SER A 284 23.26 10.37 8.99
C SER A 284 24.35 10.77 8.01
N TYR A 285 24.13 11.86 7.26
CA TYR A 285 25.13 12.37 6.30
C TYR A 285 26.47 12.72 6.94
N ALA A 286 26.46 13.12 8.23
CA ALA A 286 27.68 13.38 8.99
C ALA A 286 28.52 12.12 9.26
N GLY A 287 27.91 10.94 9.22
CA GLY A 287 28.59 9.66 9.40
C GLY A 287 29.08 9.02 8.10
N LEU A 288 28.95 9.69 6.94
CA LEU A 288 29.52 9.21 5.68
C LEU A 288 31.05 9.29 5.70
N LEU A 289 31.72 8.23 5.22
CA LEU A 289 33.18 8.11 5.23
C LEU A 289 33.81 8.52 3.88
N ALA A 290 33.10 8.33 2.77
CA ALA A 290 33.59 8.69 1.46
C ALA A 290 33.65 10.21 1.29
N THR A 291 34.80 10.70 0.82
CA THR A 291 35.02 12.11 0.52
C THR A 291 35.02 12.39 -0.97
N GLY A 292 34.52 13.56 -1.39
CA GLY A 292 34.54 14.01 -2.78
C GLY A 292 33.37 13.51 -3.62
N THR A 293 33.42 13.76 -4.93
CA THR A 293 32.36 13.38 -5.89
C THR A 293 32.90 12.31 -6.84
N PRO A 294 32.76 11.00 -6.52
CA PRO A 294 33.22 9.93 -7.39
C PRO A 294 32.43 9.91 -8.70
N SER A 295 33.10 9.56 -9.80
CA SER A 295 32.44 9.33 -11.09
C SER A 295 32.23 7.84 -11.33
N TYR A 296 31.22 7.48 -12.13
CA TYR A 296 30.97 6.09 -12.51
C TYR A 296 32.17 5.47 -13.25
N ALA A 297 32.85 6.23 -14.10
CA ALA A 297 34.06 5.76 -14.78
C ALA A 297 35.22 5.45 -13.81
N ALA A 298 35.27 6.09 -12.64
CA ALA A 298 36.28 5.82 -11.62
C ALA A 298 35.99 4.56 -10.78
N ILE A 299 34.72 4.14 -10.70
CA ILE A 299 34.30 2.97 -9.91
C ILE A 299 34.04 1.72 -10.76
N SER A 300 33.78 1.86 -12.06
CA SER A 300 33.54 0.74 -12.97
C SER A 300 34.63 0.72 -14.05
N PRO A 301 35.45 -0.34 -14.17
CA PRO A 301 35.32 -1.65 -13.53
C PRO A 301 36.05 -1.78 -12.17
N ALA A 302 36.67 -0.72 -11.66
CA ALA A 302 37.63 -0.80 -10.55
C ALA A 302 37.06 -1.39 -9.25
N LEU A 303 35.80 -1.14 -8.94
CA LEU A 303 35.12 -1.61 -7.73
C LEU A 303 34.07 -2.69 -8.01
N GLY A 304 33.72 -2.94 -9.28
CA GLY A 304 32.62 -3.83 -9.64
C GLY A 304 32.11 -3.61 -11.06
N SER A 305 30.99 -4.25 -11.38
CA SER A 305 30.35 -4.18 -12.70
C SER A 305 28.83 -4.27 -12.61
N LEU A 306 28.14 -3.88 -13.68
CA LEU A 306 26.72 -4.18 -13.82
C LEU A 306 26.51 -5.69 -13.97
N VAL A 307 25.42 -6.20 -13.41
CA VAL A 307 25.02 -7.61 -13.52
C VAL A 307 23.57 -7.72 -13.94
N SER A 308 23.24 -8.76 -14.72
CA SER A 308 21.87 -9.07 -15.10
C SER A 308 21.14 -9.76 -13.95
N VAL A 309 19.84 -9.48 -13.82
CA VAL A 309 18.93 -10.18 -12.91
C VAL A 309 17.74 -10.67 -13.72
N THR A 310 17.62 -11.99 -13.85
CA THR A 310 16.57 -12.63 -14.65
C THR A 310 15.19 -12.15 -14.22
N GLY A 311 14.42 -11.63 -15.19
CA GLY A 311 13.07 -11.11 -14.92
C GLY A 311 13.00 -9.73 -14.27
N TYR A 312 14.12 -9.01 -14.16
CA TYR A 312 14.19 -7.66 -13.58
C TYR A 312 15.08 -6.68 -14.33
N PHE A 313 16.27 -7.09 -14.79
CA PHE A 313 17.24 -6.16 -15.35
C PHE A 313 18.29 -6.82 -16.26
N GLY A 314 18.68 -6.11 -17.31
CA GLY A 314 19.93 -6.33 -18.02
C GLY A 314 20.04 -7.65 -18.77
N VAL A 315 18.93 -8.26 -19.20
CA VAL A 315 18.93 -9.50 -19.99
C VAL A 315 18.67 -9.16 -21.47
N PRO A 316 19.55 -9.54 -22.42
CA PRO A 316 20.74 -10.38 -22.25
C PRO A 316 22.01 -9.63 -21.78
N THR A 317 22.07 -8.30 -21.91
CA THR A 317 23.25 -7.50 -21.56
C THR A 317 22.87 -6.35 -20.62
N PRO A 318 23.56 -6.17 -19.48
CA PRO A 318 23.23 -5.11 -18.54
C PRO A 318 23.77 -3.76 -19.00
N THR A 319 22.87 -2.76 -19.09
CA THR A 319 23.18 -1.36 -19.39
C THR A 319 22.39 -0.45 -18.45
N ILE A 320 22.96 0.70 -18.08
CA ILE A 320 22.24 1.68 -17.26
C ILE A 320 21.09 2.27 -18.09
N LEU A 321 19.90 2.29 -17.50
CA LEU A 321 18.69 2.85 -18.11
C LEU A 321 18.35 4.22 -17.50
N ALA A 322 17.67 5.06 -18.28
CA ALA A 322 16.95 6.21 -17.74
C ALA A 322 15.60 5.76 -17.17
N GLY A 323 15.11 6.46 -16.15
CA GLY A 323 13.79 6.24 -15.58
C GLY A 323 12.67 6.82 -16.43
N SER A 324 11.43 6.39 -16.16
CA SER A 324 10.24 6.93 -16.80
C SER A 324 9.64 8.09 -15.99
N ALA A 325 9.24 9.17 -16.67
CA ALA A 325 8.55 10.27 -16.02
C ALA A 325 7.17 9.82 -15.52
N TYR A 326 6.93 9.94 -14.22
CA TYR A 326 5.67 9.54 -13.61
C TYR A 326 4.49 10.38 -14.14
N GLY A 327 3.31 9.77 -14.23
CA GLY A 327 2.10 10.43 -14.73
C GLY A 327 1.98 10.42 -16.27
N THR A 328 2.86 9.68 -16.95
CA THR A 328 2.87 9.51 -18.40
C THR A 328 2.55 8.08 -18.81
N GLU A 329 2.19 7.88 -20.07
CA GLU A 329 2.03 6.55 -20.70
C GLU A 329 3.25 5.65 -20.44
N ALA A 330 4.46 6.19 -20.59
CA ALA A 330 5.70 5.44 -20.38
C ALA A 330 5.85 4.88 -18.96
N SER A 331 5.30 5.57 -17.95
CA SER A 331 5.32 5.08 -16.57
C SER A 331 4.27 3.99 -16.27
N GLY A 332 3.28 3.82 -17.16
CA GLY A 332 2.14 2.94 -16.90
C GLY A 332 1.07 3.53 -15.97
N ILE A 333 1.21 4.81 -15.57
CA ILE A 333 0.25 5.53 -14.74
C ILE A 333 0.08 6.94 -15.31
N ARG A 334 -1.16 7.36 -15.57
CA ARG A 334 -1.46 8.71 -16.07
C ARG A 334 -2.79 9.25 -15.54
N ALA A 335 -3.05 10.54 -15.75
CA ALA A 335 -4.36 11.12 -15.56
C ALA A 335 -5.42 10.39 -16.41
N ALA A 336 -6.60 10.18 -15.84
CA ALA A 336 -7.75 9.61 -16.53
C ALA A 336 -8.27 10.60 -17.57
N THR A 337 -8.74 10.07 -18.71
CA THR A 337 -9.59 10.85 -19.61
C THR A 337 -10.99 10.96 -19.03
N THR A 338 -11.77 11.95 -19.46
CA THR A 338 -13.16 12.13 -19.01
C THR A 338 -14.08 10.99 -19.39
N ALA A 339 -13.72 10.19 -20.41
CA ALA A 339 -14.45 8.98 -20.80
C ALA A 339 -14.16 7.79 -19.88
N GLU A 340 -12.97 7.73 -19.29
CA GLU A 340 -12.57 6.66 -18.37
C GLU A 340 -13.09 6.93 -16.95
N PHE A 341 -13.00 8.18 -16.49
CA PHE A 341 -13.48 8.58 -15.17
C PHE A 341 -13.89 10.06 -15.14
N ALA A 342 -15.05 10.36 -14.56
CA ALA A 342 -15.61 11.71 -14.61
C ALA A 342 -14.80 12.74 -13.79
N ASN A 343 -14.17 12.31 -12.69
CA ASN A 343 -13.33 13.19 -11.89
C ASN A 343 -11.96 13.39 -12.57
N ARG A 344 -11.65 14.64 -12.93
CA ARG A 344 -10.39 15.03 -13.60
C ARG A 344 -9.12 14.76 -12.80
N ASP A 345 -9.24 14.64 -11.48
CA ASP A 345 -8.08 14.39 -10.62
C ASP A 345 -7.75 12.89 -10.53
N ALA A 346 -8.58 12.02 -11.12
CA ALA A 346 -8.33 10.59 -11.10
C ALA A 346 -7.17 10.21 -12.02
N TYR A 347 -6.33 9.29 -11.53
CA TYR A 347 -5.31 8.63 -12.30
C TYR A 347 -5.69 7.16 -12.53
N VAL A 348 -5.22 6.61 -13.64
CA VAL A 348 -5.47 5.23 -14.07
C VAL A 348 -4.17 4.54 -14.47
N LEU A 349 -4.19 3.21 -14.46
CA LEU A 349 -3.11 2.39 -14.99
C LEU A 349 -3.28 2.24 -16.50
N THR A 350 -2.21 2.44 -17.27
CA THR A 350 -2.21 2.38 -18.73
C THR A 350 -1.24 1.32 -19.26
N ASP A 351 -1.53 0.77 -20.42
CA ASP A 351 -0.68 -0.19 -21.13
C ASP A 351 0.51 0.46 -21.87
N GLY A 352 0.62 1.79 -21.77
CA GLY A 352 1.66 2.59 -22.42
C GLY A 352 1.36 2.93 -23.88
N ASN A 353 0.23 2.48 -24.41
CA ASN A 353 -0.26 2.73 -25.76
C ASN A 353 -1.60 3.50 -25.75
N GLY A 354 -1.94 4.13 -24.63
CA GLY A 354 -3.15 4.94 -24.46
C GLY A 354 -4.33 4.20 -23.83
N ALA A 355 -4.29 2.86 -23.69
CA ALA A 355 -5.42 2.09 -23.17
C ALA A 355 -5.30 1.85 -21.67
N GLN A 356 -6.40 2.08 -20.94
CA GLN A 356 -6.50 1.74 -19.53
C GLN A 356 -6.40 0.21 -19.31
N ARG A 357 -5.51 -0.23 -18.43
CA ARG A 357 -5.28 -1.66 -18.10
C ARG A 357 -6.44 -2.30 -17.35
N PHE A 358 -7.09 -1.53 -16.48
CA PHE A 358 -8.16 -2.00 -15.60
C PHE A 358 -9.38 -1.06 -15.68
N PRO A 359 -10.05 -0.99 -16.85
CA PRO A 359 -11.20 -0.13 -17.05
C PRO A 359 -12.39 -0.58 -16.22
N ILE A 360 -13.29 0.36 -15.93
CA ILE A 360 -14.56 0.07 -15.28
C ILE A 360 -15.38 -0.86 -16.17
N ARG A 361 -15.75 -2.03 -15.63
CA ARG A 361 -16.53 -3.05 -16.33
C ARG A 361 -17.52 -3.75 -15.41
N ALA A 362 -18.47 -4.47 -16.01
CA ALA A 362 -19.37 -5.36 -15.27
C ALA A 362 -18.62 -6.60 -14.76
N ALA A 363 -19.17 -7.22 -13.72
CA ALA A 363 -18.66 -8.46 -13.14
C ALA A 363 -18.75 -9.65 -14.10
N THR A 364 -17.87 -10.62 -13.87
CA THR A 364 -17.64 -11.77 -14.75
C THR A 364 -18.16 -13.10 -14.19
N ASP A 365 -18.89 -13.04 -13.08
CA ASP A 365 -19.25 -14.18 -12.23
C ASP A 365 -20.73 -14.59 -12.34
N ALA A 366 -21.37 -14.35 -13.50
CA ALA A 366 -22.77 -14.70 -13.75
C ALA A 366 -23.12 -16.20 -13.58
N GLY A 367 -22.11 -17.08 -13.59
CA GLY A 367 -22.28 -18.50 -13.28
C GLY A 367 -22.47 -18.81 -11.80
N ASP A 368 -22.05 -17.90 -10.91
CA ASP A 368 -22.12 -18.05 -9.45
C ASP A 368 -23.04 -17.04 -8.78
N VAL A 369 -23.26 -15.88 -9.41
CA VAL A 369 -24.08 -14.78 -8.91
C VAL A 369 -25.20 -14.51 -9.90
N ALA A 370 -26.46 -14.66 -9.48
CA ALA A 370 -27.62 -14.50 -10.35
C ALA A 370 -27.80 -13.06 -10.89
N GLN A 371 -27.35 -12.07 -10.14
CA GLN A 371 -27.38 -10.64 -10.51
C GLN A 371 -26.01 -10.01 -10.20
N PRO A 372 -25.00 -10.25 -11.05
CA PRO A 372 -23.66 -9.70 -10.90
C PRO A 372 -23.64 -8.17 -10.85
N LEU A 373 -22.53 -7.60 -10.38
CA LEU A 373 -22.32 -6.15 -10.46
C LEU A 373 -22.33 -5.68 -11.91
N THR A 374 -23.13 -4.65 -12.19
CA THR A 374 -23.15 -3.96 -13.47
C THR A 374 -22.00 -2.95 -13.56
N ALA A 375 -21.60 -2.57 -14.77
CA ALA A 375 -20.60 -1.52 -14.96
C ALA A 375 -21.03 -0.15 -14.37
N ALA A 376 -22.34 0.11 -14.29
CA ALA A 376 -22.88 1.32 -13.68
C ALA A 376 -22.74 1.30 -12.14
N GLU A 377 -22.98 0.15 -11.51
CA GLU A 377 -22.77 -0.03 -10.06
C GLU A 377 -21.28 0.08 -9.69
N VAL A 378 -20.39 -0.56 -10.48
CA VAL A 378 -18.94 -0.44 -10.29
C VAL A 378 -18.49 1.02 -10.44
N ARG A 379 -19.00 1.73 -11.45
CA ARG A 379 -18.71 3.16 -11.62
C ARG A 379 -19.16 3.98 -10.41
N ALA A 380 -20.39 3.77 -9.94
CA ALA A 380 -20.92 4.50 -8.80
C ALA A 380 -20.06 4.30 -7.54
N VAL A 381 -19.67 3.07 -7.23
CA VAL A 381 -18.82 2.78 -6.06
C VAL A 381 -17.47 3.46 -6.16
N LEU A 382 -16.79 3.39 -7.31
CA LEU A 382 -15.49 4.05 -7.49
C LEU A 382 -15.61 5.58 -7.44
N GLU A 383 -16.64 6.17 -8.03
CA GLU A 383 -16.89 7.62 -7.99
C GLU A 383 -17.18 8.12 -6.57
N GLU A 384 -18.04 7.44 -5.81
CA GLU A 384 -18.38 7.83 -4.45
C GLU A 384 -17.20 7.62 -3.48
N ALA A 385 -16.45 6.53 -3.63
CA ALA A 385 -15.22 6.33 -2.85
C ALA A 385 -14.17 7.42 -3.15
N PHE A 386 -14.00 7.80 -4.41
CA PHE A 386 -13.11 8.91 -4.78
C PHE A 386 -13.60 10.26 -4.22
N ALA A 387 -14.92 10.48 -4.15
CA ALA A 387 -15.49 11.67 -3.54
C ALA A 387 -15.24 11.71 -2.02
N VAL A 388 -15.38 10.57 -1.31
CA VAL A 388 -15.03 10.47 0.12
C VAL A 388 -13.54 10.75 0.33
N MET A 389 -12.66 10.15 -0.47
CA MET A 389 -11.21 10.41 -0.45
C MET A 389 -10.90 11.91 -0.61
N SER A 390 -11.55 12.58 -1.55
CA SER A 390 -11.36 14.02 -1.83
C SER A 390 -11.72 14.94 -0.67
N ARG A 391 -12.52 14.44 0.28
CA ARG A 391 -12.89 15.16 1.51
C ARG A 391 -12.04 14.74 2.70
N ALA A 392 -11.44 13.55 2.67
CA ALA A 392 -10.75 12.94 3.79
C ALA A 392 -9.45 13.67 4.16
N ARG A 393 -9.24 13.87 5.46
CA ARG A 393 -7.95 14.31 6.02
C ARG A 393 -6.98 13.12 6.04
N ALA A 394 -5.79 13.33 5.50
CA ALA A 394 -4.69 12.38 5.56
C ALA A 394 -4.14 12.23 6.99
N GLN A 395 -3.73 11.02 7.36
CA GLN A 395 -2.99 10.72 8.58
C GLN A 395 -1.48 10.89 8.39
N ILE A 396 -0.95 10.42 7.26
CA ILE A 396 0.48 10.24 7.06
C ILE A 396 1.10 11.23 6.09
N ARG A 397 0.37 12.29 5.71
CA ARG A 397 0.83 13.27 4.73
C ARG A 397 1.10 14.62 5.37
N GLN A 398 2.15 15.27 4.88
CA GLN A 398 2.53 16.64 5.21
C GLN A 398 2.27 17.57 4.00
N PRO A 399 1.93 18.85 4.24
CA PRO A 399 1.63 19.44 5.56
C PRO A 399 0.37 18.81 6.19
N LEU A 400 0.21 18.97 7.51
CA LEU A 400 -1.02 18.59 8.21
C LEU A 400 -2.25 19.22 7.51
N ASP A 401 -3.38 18.54 7.63
CA ASP A 401 -4.63 18.87 6.93
C ASP A 401 -4.57 18.73 5.39
N ALA A 402 -3.55 18.02 4.87
CA ALA A 402 -3.56 17.55 3.49
C ALA A 402 -4.67 16.51 3.24
N ARG A 403 -5.09 16.41 1.97
CA ARG A 403 -6.04 15.39 1.50
C ARG A 403 -5.40 14.01 1.47
N ALA A 404 -6.16 13.00 1.89
CA ALA A 404 -5.76 11.60 1.70
C ALA A 404 -5.56 11.31 0.21
N GLN A 405 -4.55 10.51 -0.11
CA GLN A 405 -4.29 10.06 -1.49
C GLN A 405 -4.07 8.56 -1.51
N VAL A 406 -5.07 7.85 -2.03
CA VAL A 406 -5.12 6.39 -2.01
C VAL A 406 -5.40 5.81 -3.40
N SER A 407 -5.13 4.52 -3.56
CA SER A 407 -5.65 3.69 -4.65
C SER A 407 -6.92 2.99 -4.20
N ILE A 408 -7.89 2.85 -5.10
CA ILE A 408 -9.21 2.24 -4.88
C ILE A 408 -9.40 1.15 -5.92
N SER A 409 -9.72 -0.06 -5.48
CA SER A 409 -9.90 -1.24 -6.33
C SER A 409 -11.22 -1.94 -6.05
N MET A 410 -11.84 -2.46 -7.10
CA MET A 410 -13.03 -3.30 -7.00
C MET A 410 -12.83 -4.64 -7.68
N VAL A 411 -13.40 -5.69 -7.08
CA VAL A 411 -13.43 -7.05 -7.64
C VAL A 411 -14.82 -7.67 -7.56
N ASP A 412 -15.10 -8.63 -8.45
CA ASP A 412 -16.27 -9.53 -8.32
C ASP A 412 -15.99 -10.70 -7.36
N THR A 413 -16.93 -11.65 -7.25
CA THR A 413 -16.78 -12.80 -6.34
C THR A 413 -15.79 -13.86 -6.83
N HIS A 414 -15.28 -13.74 -8.05
CA HIS A 414 -14.16 -14.54 -8.57
C HIS A 414 -12.81 -13.86 -8.33
N GLY A 415 -12.78 -12.67 -7.72
CA GLY A 415 -11.58 -11.87 -7.56
C GLY A 415 -11.13 -11.18 -8.85
N SER A 416 -11.96 -11.15 -9.89
CA SER A 416 -11.67 -10.44 -11.14
C SER A 416 -11.71 -8.94 -10.91
N ILE A 417 -10.70 -8.22 -11.41
CA ILE A 417 -10.65 -6.76 -11.32
C ILE A 417 -11.78 -6.15 -12.15
N LEU A 418 -12.60 -5.29 -11.52
CA LEU A 418 -13.70 -4.56 -12.18
C LEU A 418 -13.38 -3.10 -12.46
N GLY A 419 -12.36 -2.56 -11.78
CA GLY A 419 -11.86 -1.22 -12.00
C GLY A 419 -10.84 -0.84 -10.93
N ILE A 420 -9.87 -0.01 -11.32
CA ILE A 420 -8.89 0.60 -10.40
C ILE A 420 -8.76 2.08 -10.75
N VAL A 421 -8.91 2.93 -9.74
CA VAL A 421 -8.68 4.38 -9.83
C VAL A 421 -7.86 4.84 -8.64
N ARG A 422 -7.12 5.93 -8.78
CA ARG A 422 -6.25 6.43 -7.72
C ARG A 422 -6.08 7.94 -7.75
N ALA A 423 -5.71 8.52 -6.62
CA ALA A 423 -5.27 9.91 -6.56
C ALA A 423 -3.91 10.09 -7.29
N PRO A 424 -3.58 11.31 -7.77
CA PRO A 424 -2.38 11.58 -8.57
C PRO A 424 -1.06 11.18 -7.89
N ASP A 425 -0.96 11.35 -6.58
CA ASP A 425 0.25 11.11 -5.76
C ASP A 425 -0.02 10.09 -4.64
N ALA A 426 -0.97 9.18 -4.84
CA ALA A 426 -1.10 8.03 -3.96
C ALA A 426 0.24 7.23 -3.97
N PRO A 427 0.71 6.72 -2.82
CA PRO A 427 1.82 5.78 -2.79
C PRO A 427 1.56 4.58 -3.72
N ILE A 428 2.58 4.11 -4.43
CA ILE A 428 2.39 3.10 -5.49
C ILE A 428 2.06 1.73 -4.90
N PHE A 429 2.63 1.39 -3.74
CA PHE A 429 2.36 0.12 -3.04
C PHE A 429 0.85 -0.08 -2.82
N GLY A 430 0.14 1.02 -2.56
CA GLY A 430 -1.30 1.02 -2.30
C GLY A 430 -2.12 0.46 -3.45
N THR A 431 -1.59 0.39 -4.68
CA THR A 431 -2.34 -0.10 -5.84
C THR A 431 -2.48 -1.62 -5.87
N ASP A 432 -1.43 -2.37 -5.54
CA ASP A 432 -1.54 -3.83 -5.37
C ASP A 432 -2.23 -4.15 -4.04
N VAL A 433 -1.93 -3.40 -2.98
CA VAL A 433 -2.56 -3.59 -1.65
C VAL A 433 -4.06 -3.35 -1.70
N SER A 434 -4.56 -2.27 -2.32
CA SER A 434 -6.01 -2.03 -2.43
C SER A 434 -6.74 -3.19 -3.13
N LEU A 435 -6.08 -3.81 -4.11
CA LEU A 435 -6.59 -4.99 -4.80
C LEU A 435 -6.54 -6.25 -3.93
N GLN A 436 -5.43 -6.50 -3.22
CA GLN A 436 -5.33 -7.59 -2.24
C GLN A 436 -6.44 -7.47 -1.19
N LYS A 437 -6.65 -6.27 -0.65
CA LYS A 437 -7.69 -5.96 0.32
C LYS A 437 -9.09 -6.25 -0.24
N ALA A 438 -9.41 -5.77 -1.44
CA ALA A 438 -10.70 -6.03 -2.10
C ALA A 438 -10.98 -7.54 -2.26
N ARG A 439 -9.96 -8.30 -2.69
CA ARG A 439 -10.04 -9.77 -2.83
C ARG A 439 -10.18 -10.47 -1.49
N THR A 440 -9.53 -9.96 -0.45
CA THR A 440 -9.58 -10.54 0.90
C THR A 440 -10.99 -10.45 1.47
N ALA A 441 -11.59 -9.26 1.50
CA ALA A 441 -12.98 -9.09 1.97
C ALA A 441 -13.98 -9.91 1.15
N ALA A 442 -13.85 -9.93 -0.18
CA ALA A 442 -14.69 -10.74 -1.05
C ALA A 442 -14.51 -12.25 -0.80
N PHE A 443 -13.27 -12.71 -0.62
CA PHE A 443 -12.95 -14.12 -0.42
C PHE A 443 -13.45 -14.64 0.91
N PHE A 444 -13.10 -14.00 2.04
CA PHE A 444 -13.48 -14.51 3.37
C PHE A 444 -14.98 -14.42 3.65
N SER A 445 -15.70 -13.55 2.93
CA SER A 445 -17.16 -13.47 2.96
C SER A 445 -17.84 -14.48 1.99
N ASN A 446 -17.09 -15.19 1.16
CA ASN A 446 -17.61 -16.10 0.15
C ASN A 446 -17.97 -17.47 0.73
N ALA A 447 -19.05 -18.08 0.22
CA ALA A 447 -19.47 -19.41 0.63
C ALA A 447 -18.46 -20.54 0.34
N ARG A 448 -17.52 -20.30 -0.58
CA ARG A 448 -16.48 -21.27 -0.99
C ARG A 448 -15.14 -21.09 -0.28
N ALA A 449 -14.99 -20.09 0.62
CA ALA A 449 -13.71 -19.77 1.23
C ALA A 449 -13.10 -20.98 1.98
N GLY A 450 -13.87 -21.58 2.89
CA GLY A 450 -13.42 -22.72 3.69
C GLY A 450 -13.13 -23.96 2.85
N SER A 451 -13.94 -24.26 1.83
CA SER A 451 -13.70 -25.41 0.96
C SER A 451 -12.51 -25.21 0.02
N GLN A 452 -12.28 -24.00 -0.48
CA GLN A 452 -11.11 -23.69 -1.30
C GLN A 452 -9.81 -23.74 -0.50
N LEU A 453 -9.78 -23.18 0.71
CA LEU A 453 -8.62 -23.31 1.61
C LEU A 453 -8.38 -24.78 1.99
N SER A 454 -9.43 -25.56 2.22
CA SER A 454 -9.31 -27.00 2.52
C SER A 454 -8.86 -27.84 1.32
N ALA A 455 -8.93 -27.30 0.11
CA ALA A 455 -8.49 -27.94 -1.12
C ALA A 455 -7.12 -27.45 -1.60
N ASP A 456 -6.48 -26.52 -0.88
CA ASP A 456 -5.11 -26.10 -1.17
C ASP A 456 -4.14 -27.29 -1.03
N PRO A 457 -3.15 -27.46 -1.92
CA PRO A 457 -2.17 -28.55 -1.83
C PRO A 457 -1.33 -28.50 -0.54
N SER A 458 -1.11 -27.33 0.05
CA SER A 458 -0.37 -27.17 1.30
C SER A 458 -1.19 -27.65 2.49
N ALA A 459 -0.66 -28.65 3.21
CA ALA A 459 -1.27 -29.13 4.46
C ALA A 459 -1.39 -28.04 5.52
N ASP A 460 -0.42 -27.12 5.54
CA ASP A 460 -0.39 -25.99 6.46
C ASP A 460 -1.52 -24.99 6.15
N VAL A 461 -1.75 -24.65 4.87
CA VAL A 461 -2.89 -23.81 4.47
C VAL A 461 -4.22 -24.44 4.90
N ARG A 462 -4.38 -25.75 4.71
CA ARG A 462 -5.60 -26.48 5.11
C ARG A 462 -5.87 -26.42 6.63
N GLN A 463 -4.82 -26.38 7.46
CA GLN A 463 -4.97 -26.34 8.92
C GLN A 463 -5.62 -25.05 9.42
N PHE A 464 -5.42 -23.92 8.73
CA PHE A 464 -6.02 -22.63 9.11
C PHE A 464 -7.56 -22.68 9.09
N VAL A 465 -8.19 -23.50 8.24
CA VAL A 465 -9.67 -23.67 8.25
C VAL A 465 -10.13 -24.29 9.56
N THR A 466 -9.41 -25.31 10.05
CA THR A 466 -9.72 -25.98 11.31
C THR A 466 -9.47 -25.06 12.50
N ALA A 467 -8.37 -24.28 12.45
CA ALA A 467 -8.03 -23.29 13.47
C ALA A 467 -9.14 -22.24 13.62
N VAL A 468 -9.62 -21.65 12.52
CA VAL A 468 -10.70 -20.64 12.55
C VAL A 468 -11.99 -21.21 13.10
N ARG A 469 -12.43 -22.38 12.62
CA ARG A 469 -13.68 -23.01 13.08
C ARG A 469 -13.66 -23.32 14.58
N SER A 470 -12.52 -23.79 15.07
CA SER A 470 -12.33 -24.04 16.51
C SER A 470 -12.31 -22.74 17.30
N PHE A 471 -11.54 -21.75 16.83
CA PHE A 471 -11.35 -20.47 17.51
C PHE A 471 -12.65 -19.65 17.61
N LEU A 472 -13.47 -19.67 16.56
CA LEU A 472 -14.77 -19.00 16.54
C LEU A 472 -15.89 -19.84 17.17
N ASN A 473 -15.60 -21.08 17.56
CA ASN A 473 -16.59 -22.08 17.99
C ASN A 473 -17.77 -22.20 16.98
N ASP A 474 -17.43 -22.20 15.69
CA ASP A 474 -18.40 -22.29 14.60
C ASP A 474 -17.89 -23.26 13.52
N PRO A 475 -18.47 -24.47 13.40
CA PRO A 475 -18.07 -25.43 12.38
C PRO A 475 -18.40 -24.96 10.94
N ASN A 476 -19.27 -23.96 10.80
CA ASN A 476 -19.66 -23.35 9.53
C ASN A 476 -18.91 -22.04 9.24
N ALA A 477 -17.90 -21.68 10.04
CA ALA A 477 -17.07 -20.53 9.69
C ALA A 477 -16.47 -20.71 8.28
N LEU A 478 -16.38 -19.60 7.55
CA LEU A 478 -15.90 -19.52 6.16
C LEU A 478 -16.82 -20.19 5.12
N THR A 479 -18.13 -20.26 5.39
CA THR A 479 -19.15 -20.72 4.43
C THR A 479 -20.11 -19.60 4.00
N GLY A 480 -19.69 -18.34 4.10
CA GLY A 480 -20.45 -17.18 3.62
C GLY A 480 -21.62 -16.76 4.52
N SER A 481 -21.74 -17.34 5.72
CA SER A 481 -22.70 -16.93 6.76
C SER A 481 -22.34 -15.59 7.41
N VAL A 482 -21.07 -15.20 7.33
CA VAL A 482 -20.50 -13.99 7.94
C VAL A 482 -19.80 -13.15 6.88
N ALA A 483 -20.10 -11.86 6.88
CA ALA A 483 -19.38 -10.86 6.11
C ALA A 483 -18.14 -10.40 6.89
N PHE A 484 -16.95 -10.66 6.33
CA PHE A 484 -15.68 -10.24 6.89
C PHE A 484 -15.15 -9.02 6.10
N ALA A 485 -14.78 -7.98 6.84
CA ALA A 485 -13.94 -6.90 6.36
C ALA A 485 -12.47 -7.21 6.71
N ASP A 486 -11.52 -6.52 6.08
CA ASP A 486 -10.10 -6.72 6.41
C ASP A 486 -9.76 -6.36 7.85
N ARG A 487 -10.51 -5.46 8.50
CA ARG A 487 -10.30 -5.20 9.93
C ARG A 487 -10.57 -6.43 10.79
N SER A 488 -11.64 -7.16 10.49
CA SER A 488 -11.96 -8.41 11.18
C SER A 488 -10.93 -9.50 10.87
N GLY A 489 -10.53 -9.60 9.60
CA GLY A 489 -9.45 -10.51 9.17
C GLY A 489 -8.12 -10.20 9.86
N GLY A 490 -7.79 -8.91 10.00
CA GLY A 490 -6.61 -8.44 10.70
C GLY A 490 -6.64 -8.71 12.18
N ASN A 491 -7.81 -8.57 12.84
CA ASN A 491 -7.98 -9.05 14.22
C ASN A 491 -7.63 -10.54 14.31
N LEU A 492 -8.18 -11.38 13.43
CA LEU A 492 -7.94 -12.83 13.43
C LEU A 492 -6.52 -13.22 13.00
N SER A 493 -5.72 -12.29 12.48
CA SER A 493 -4.34 -12.51 12.03
C SER A 493 -3.28 -12.00 13.01
N ARG A 494 -3.68 -11.51 14.19
CA ARG A 494 -2.72 -11.01 15.19
C ARG A 494 -1.98 -12.13 15.91
N PRO A 495 -0.66 -11.99 16.16
CA PRO A 495 0.08 -12.95 17.00
C PRO A 495 -0.33 -12.87 18.48
N TYR A 496 -1.00 -11.79 18.88
CA TYR A 496 -1.71 -11.64 20.15
C TYR A 496 -3.17 -11.24 19.88
N PHE A 497 -4.13 -12.01 20.36
CA PHE A 497 -5.55 -11.73 20.21
C PHE A 497 -6.24 -11.55 21.57
N PRO A 498 -6.81 -10.35 21.88
CA PRO A 498 -6.84 -9.18 21.03
C PRO A 498 -5.47 -8.50 20.91
N ASP A 499 -5.33 -7.64 19.91
CA ASP A 499 -4.12 -6.85 19.69
C ASP A 499 -3.79 -6.00 20.92
N GLY A 500 -2.50 -5.79 21.20
CA GLY A 500 -2.04 -5.03 22.37
C GLY A 500 -2.16 -5.77 23.72
N GLU A 501 -2.61 -7.03 23.75
CA GLU A 501 -2.66 -7.80 25.00
C GLU A 501 -1.66 -8.97 24.98
N VAL A 502 -0.53 -8.80 25.69
CA VAL A 502 0.49 -9.86 25.81
C VAL A 502 0.00 -11.05 26.63
N GLY A 503 0.56 -12.23 26.35
CA GLY A 503 0.18 -13.49 27.04
C GLY A 503 -1.18 -14.05 26.60
N ARG A 504 -1.83 -13.41 25.62
CA ARG A 504 -3.04 -13.91 24.95
C ARG A 504 -2.71 -14.94 23.86
N PRO A 505 -3.66 -15.81 23.48
CA PRO A 505 -3.48 -16.69 22.32
C PRO A 505 -3.34 -15.86 21.03
N ASN A 506 -2.74 -16.45 20.00
CA ASN A 506 -2.75 -15.85 18.67
C ASN A 506 -4.15 -15.99 18.02
N GLY A 507 -4.47 -15.08 17.11
CA GLY A 507 -5.60 -15.22 16.22
C GLY A 507 -5.42 -16.43 15.28
N PRO A 508 -6.52 -17.03 14.80
CA PRO A 508 -6.48 -18.31 14.11
C PRO A 508 -5.82 -18.26 12.73
N PHE A 509 -5.65 -17.07 12.14
CA PHE A 509 -4.89 -16.88 10.90
C PHE A 509 -3.43 -16.54 11.13
N SER A 510 -3.01 -16.33 12.38
CA SER A 510 -1.64 -15.96 12.72
C SER A 510 -0.79 -17.18 13.08
N ARG A 511 0.53 -17.03 13.00
CA ARG A 511 1.44 -17.93 13.72
C ARG A 511 1.42 -17.60 15.23
N PRO A 512 1.71 -18.58 16.11
CA PRO A 512 2.02 -18.28 17.50
C PRO A 512 3.21 -17.33 17.59
N ILE A 513 3.24 -16.45 18.60
CA ILE A 513 4.30 -15.44 18.73
C ILE A 513 5.73 -16.04 18.72
N ALA A 514 5.91 -17.23 19.28
CA ALA A 514 7.19 -17.94 19.28
C ALA A 514 7.73 -18.26 17.88
N GLN A 515 6.86 -18.29 16.86
CA GLN A 515 7.21 -18.50 15.45
C GLN A 515 6.88 -17.28 14.59
N PHE A 516 6.29 -16.22 15.16
CA PHE A 516 5.92 -15.04 14.39
C PHE A 516 7.10 -14.09 14.24
N ASN A 517 7.30 -13.61 13.02
CA ASN A 517 8.00 -12.38 12.71
C ASN A 517 7.45 -11.84 11.36
N PRO A 518 7.89 -10.67 10.89
CA PRO A 518 7.54 -10.15 9.56
C PRO A 518 7.73 -11.09 8.35
N PHE A 519 8.44 -12.21 8.50
CA PHE A 519 8.65 -13.25 7.49
C PHE A 519 7.77 -14.50 7.69
N SER A 520 6.98 -14.57 8.76
CA SER A 520 6.02 -15.63 9.01
C SER A 520 4.82 -15.09 9.79
N THR A 521 3.86 -14.58 9.03
CA THR A 521 2.65 -13.95 9.56
C THR A 521 1.50 -14.93 9.81
N GLY A 522 1.51 -16.11 9.17
CA GLY A 522 0.45 -17.11 9.25
C GLY A 522 -0.13 -17.43 7.88
N LEU A 523 -1.47 -17.43 7.76
CA LEU A 523 -2.14 -17.80 6.50
C LEU A 523 -1.66 -16.96 5.31
N GLN A 524 -1.39 -15.66 5.51
CA GLN A 524 -0.90 -14.77 4.46
C GLN A 524 0.42 -15.26 3.85
N SER A 525 1.42 -15.56 4.69
CA SER A 525 2.73 -16.05 4.26
C SER A 525 2.67 -17.49 3.75
N ALA A 526 1.86 -18.35 4.39
CA ALA A 526 1.69 -19.74 3.99
C ALA A 526 1.12 -19.88 2.56
N LEU A 527 0.17 -19.02 2.19
CA LEU A 527 -0.49 -19.03 0.88
C LEU A 527 0.48 -18.74 -0.28
N VAL A 528 1.50 -17.90 -0.04
CA VAL A 528 2.38 -17.36 -1.09
C VAL A 528 3.76 -18.02 -1.14
N LEU A 529 4.13 -18.81 -0.12
CA LEU A 529 5.45 -19.42 0.04
C LEU A 529 5.92 -20.19 -1.21
N THR A 530 5.06 -21.05 -1.75
CA THR A 530 5.39 -21.87 -2.92
C THR A 530 5.66 -21.01 -4.16
N ASN A 531 4.89 -19.94 -4.37
CA ASN A 531 5.10 -19.02 -5.50
C ASN A 531 6.42 -18.25 -5.37
N LEU A 532 6.77 -17.81 -4.15
CA LEU A 532 8.06 -17.16 -3.88
C LEU A 532 9.23 -18.11 -4.17
N GLY A 533 9.13 -19.37 -3.73
CA GLY A 533 10.15 -20.39 -4.02
C GLY A 533 10.32 -20.65 -5.53
N GLN A 534 9.21 -20.79 -6.27
CA GLN A 534 9.23 -20.94 -7.73
C GLN A 534 9.87 -19.73 -8.42
N HIS A 535 9.51 -18.52 -7.99
CA HIS A 535 10.07 -17.29 -8.53
C HIS A 535 11.57 -17.18 -8.28
N LEU A 536 12.04 -17.48 -7.07
CA LEU A 536 13.46 -17.46 -6.75
C LEU A 536 14.24 -18.50 -7.54
N GLY A 537 13.66 -19.69 -7.78
CA GLY A 537 14.24 -20.67 -8.70
C GLY A 537 14.44 -20.11 -10.11
N TYR A 538 13.50 -19.31 -10.62
CA TYR A 538 13.65 -18.63 -11.90
C TYR A 538 14.71 -17.52 -11.88
N VAL A 539 14.72 -16.68 -10.85
CA VAL A 539 15.69 -15.58 -10.72
C VAL A 539 17.13 -16.11 -10.65
N THR A 540 17.36 -17.22 -9.95
CA THR A 540 18.69 -17.85 -9.84
C THR A 540 19.08 -18.70 -11.04
N GLY A 541 18.17 -18.93 -11.99
CA GLY A 541 18.38 -19.82 -13.13
C GLY A 541 18.30 -21.31 -12.78
N ALA A 542 17.93 -21.67 -11.54
CA ALA A 542 17.62 -23.05 -11.15
C ALA A 542 16.37 -23.61 -11.86
N SER A 543 15.49 -22.72 -12.33
CA SER A 543 14.33 -23.02 -13.18
C SER A 543 14.33 -22.12 -14.41
N ALA A 544 13.99 -22.66 -15.57
CA ALA A 544 13.74 -21.87 -16.78
C ALA A 544 12.36 -21.17 -16.76
N THR A 545 11.47 -21.59 -15.87
CA THR A 545 10.08 -21.13 -15.79
C THR A 545 9.85 -20.36 -14.49
N ASP A 546 9.29 -19.16 -14.64
CA ASP A 546 8.87 -18.30 -13.54
C ASP A 546 7.55 -18.79 -12.89
N THR A 547 7.25 -18.31 -11.68
CA THR A 547 5.93 -18.52 -11.08
C THR A 547 4.83 -17.98 -12.01
N ALA A 548 3.71 -18.69 -12.05
CA ALA A 548 2.49 -18.20 -12.69
C ALA A 548 2.10 -16.82 -12.14
N PRO A 549 1.39 -15.98 -12.92
CA PRO A 549 0.84 -14.70 -12.44
C PRO A 549 -0.40 -14.95 -11.57
N ARG A 550 -0.21 -15.74 -10.49
CA ARG A 550 -1.13 -15.90 -9.38
C ARG A 550 -0.35 -16.27 -8.11
N CYS A 551 -0.70 -15.70 -6.97
CA CYS A 551 0.03 -15.86 -5.71
C CYS A 551 -0.54 -16.90 -4.74
N THR A 552 -1.46 -17.77 -5.18
CA THR A 552 -2.02 -18.83 -4.33
C THR A 552 -2.30 -20.09 -5.15
N PHE A 553 -2.41 -21.23 -4.47
CA PHE A 553 -2.73 -22.53 -5.05
C PHE A 553 -4.11 -23.06 -4.67
N ILE A 554 -4.97 -22.21 -4.08
CA ILE A 554 -6.37 -22.54 -3.88
C ILE A 554 -7.03 -22.85 -5.25
N PRO A 555 -8.08 -23.69 -5.30
CA PRO A 555 -8.72 -24.05 -6.55
C PRO A 555 -9.22 -22.85 -7.34
N ASP A 556 -9.14 -22.97 -8.66
CA ASP A 556 -9.63 -21.99 -9.60
C ASP A 556 -11.15 -21.76 -9.44
N ALA A 557 -11.57 -20.50 -9.46
CA ALA A 557 -12.97 -20.10 -9.55
C ALA A 557 -13.49 -20.28 -10.98
N VAL A 558 -12.64 -19.96 -11.95
CA VAL A 558 -12.80 -20.20 -13.39
C VAL A 558 -11.44 -20.64 -13.94
N PRO A 559 -11.38 -21.37 -15.06
CA PRO A 559 -10.11 -21.90 -15.58
C PRO A 559 -9.03 -20.81 -15.69
N GLY A 560 -7.91 -21.00 -14.99
CA GLY A 560 -6.79 -20.06 -15.01
C GLY A 560 -6.87 -18.91 -14.00
N GLN A 561 -7.90 -18.87 -13.15
CA GLN A 561 -8.07 -17.81 -12.16
C GLN A 561 -8.67 -18.34 -10.86
N ASN A 562 -7.96 -18.10 -9.76
CA ASN A 562 -8.50 -18.26 -8.42
C ASN A 562 -8.88 -16.90 -7.81
N ARG A 563 -9.50 -16.92 -6.62
CA ARG A 563 -10.03 -15.70 -5.97
C ARG A 563 -8.96 -14.80 -5.36
N LEU A 564 -7.73 -15.30 -5.19
CA LEU A 564 -6.63 -14.65 -4.48
C LEU A 564 -5.40 -14.52 -5.39
N GLN A 565 -5.57 -13.97 -6.60
CA GLN A 565 -4.50 -13.92 -7.60
C GLN A 565 -3.26 -13.13 -7.15
N ASN A 566 -3.37 -12.23 -6.19
CA ASN A 566 -2.24 -11.51 -5.60
C ASN A 566 -2.11 -11.75 -4.08
N GLY A 567 -2.69 -12.82 -3.53
CA GLY A 567 -2.65 -13.14 -2.11
C GLY A 567 -3.75 -12.44 -1.30
N ILE A 568 -3.54 -12.35 0.02
CA ILE A 568 -4.44 -11.67 0.96
C ILE A 568 -3.74 -10.51 1.64
N GLN A 569 -4.52 -9.57 2.18
CA GLN A 569 -4.03 -8.56 3.11
C GLN A 569 -4.64 -8.74 4.50
N ILE A 570 -3.89 -8.40 5.53
CA ILE A 570 -4.31 -8.64 6.92
C ILE A 570 -4.44 -7.36 7.75
N PHE A 571 -4.57 -6.20 7.12
CA PHE A 571 -4.82 -4.93 7.79
C PHE A 571 -5.94 -4.13 7.10
N PRO A 572 -6.61 -3.21 7.83
CA PRO A 572 -7.88 -2.60 7.41
C PRO A 572 -7.81 -1.82 6.09
N GLY A 573 -8.97 -1.68 5.44
CA GLY A 573 -9.15 -0.91 4.21
C GLY A 573 -10.09 -1.51 3.18
N SER A 574 -10.87 -2.54 3.50
CA SER A 574 -11.84 -3.12 2.56
C SER A 574 -13.10 -3.62 3.22
N VAL A 575 -14.17 -3.67 2.43
CA VAL A 575 -15.45 -4.26 2.79
C VAL A 575 -16.05 -5.07 1.63
N PRO A 576 -16.78 -6.16 1.93
CA PRO A 576 -17.52 -6.92 0.93
C PRO A 576 -18.77 -6.17 0.46
N ILE A 577 -19.13 -6.35 -0.81
CA ILE A 577 -20.28 -5.71 -1.45
C ILE A 577 -21.44 -6.69 -1.52
N TYR A 578 -22.62 -6.26 -1.09
CA TYR A 578 -23.82 -7.09 -1.03
C TYR A 578 -24.96 -6.53 -1.88
N ARG A 579 -25.73 -7.44 -2.48
CA ARG A 579 -27.06 -7.20 -3.05
C ARG A 579 -28.06 -7.92 -2.14
N GLY A 580 -28.70 -7.19 -1.23
CA GLY A 580 -29.45 -7.80 -0.13
C GLY A 580 -28.54 -8.66 0.74
N ASN A 581 -28.79 -9.97 0.79
CA ASN A 581 -27.96 -10.94 1.54
C ASN A 581 -26.97 -11.70 0.65
N VAL A 582 -26.85 -11.36 -0.64
CA VAL A 582 -25.97 -12.04 -1.58
C VAL A 582 -24.69 -11.24 -1.74
N LEU A 583 -23.54 -11.87 -1.49
CA LEU A 583 -22.24 -11.31 -1.82
C LEU A 583 -22.10 -11.17 -3.34
N VAL A 584 -21.69 -9.98 -3.81
CA VAL A 584 -21.51 -9.69 -5.25
C VAL A 584 -20.14 -9.10 -5.60
N GLY A 585 -19.25 -8.89 -4.62
CA GLY A 585 -17.89 -8.42 -4.85
C GLY A 585 -17.23 -7.86 -3.60
N GLY A 586 -16.17 -7.07 -3.80
CA GLY A 586 -15.46 -6.35 -2.74
C GLY A 586 -14.83 -5.07 -3.23
N ILE A 587 -14.72 -4.07 -2.34
CA ILE A 587 -13.96 -2.84 -2.55
C ILE A 587 -12.81 -2.80 -1.56
N GLY A 588 -11.63 -2.39 -2.01
CA GLY A 588 -10.46 -2.16 -1.17
C GLY A 588 -9.77 -0.84 -1.48
N VAL A 589 -9.17 -0.24 -0.45
CA VAL A 589 -8.54 1.07 -0.46
C VAL A 589 -7.19 0.97 0.24
N SER A 590 -6.16 1.62 -0.33
CA SER A 590 -4.86 1.71 0.33
C SER A 590 -4.05 2.91 -0.12
N GLY A 591 -3.36 3.55 0.83
CA GLY A 591 -2.35 4.57 0.55
C GLY A 591 -2.19 5.63 1.62
N ASP A 592 -3.03 5.63 2.65
CA ASP A 592 -2.95 6.54 3.79
C ASP A 592 -3.06 5.74 5.11
N GLY A 593 -3.54 6.33 6.21
CA GLY A 593 -3.79 5.60 7.44
C GLY A 593 -4.89 4.53 7.27
N ILE A 594 -4.77 3.42 8.02
CA ILE A 594 -5.68 2.27 7.90
C ILE A 594 -7.15 2.62 8.22
N ASP A 595 -7.38 3.64 9.06
CA ASP A 595 -8.73 4.12 9.37
C ASP A 595 -9.29 4.99 8.23
N GLN A 596 -8.45 5.78 7.54
CA GLN A 596 -8.82 6.48 6.32
C GLN A 596 -9.21 5.49 5.23
N ASP A 597 -8.42 4.42 5.04
CA ASP A 597 -8.71 3.37 4.06
C ASP A 597 -10.07 2.69 4.33
N ASP A 598 -10.34 2.32 5.59
CA ASP A 598 -11.62 1.75 6.02
C ASP A 598 -12.79 2.70 5.75
N MET A 599 -12.63 3.96 6.16
CA MET A 599 -13.66 4.97 5.96
C MET A 599 -13.98 5.17 4.48
N ILE A 600 -12.97 5.30 3.64
CA ILE A 600 -13.14 5.54 2.20
C ILE A 600 -13.84 4.36 1.53
N SER A 601 -13.44 3.13 1.86
CA SER A 601 -14.07 1.92 1.31
C SER A 601 -15.53 1.78 1.77
N PHE A 602 -15.79 1.93 3.07
CA PHE A 602 -17.12 1.72 3.67
C PHE A 602 -18.12 2.82 3.32
N LEU A 603 -17.73 4.09 3.43
CA LEU A 603 -18.61 5.21 3.07
C LEU A 603 -18.79 5.33 1.56
N GLY A 604 -17.74 5.03 0.77
CA GLY A 604 -17.84 4.99 -0.68
C GLY A 604 -18.89 3.99 -1.15
N LEU A 605 -18.87 2.77 -0.59
CA LEU A 605 -19.87 1.75 -0.87
C LEU A 605 -21.27 2.16 -0.36
N ASN A 606 -21.37 2.72 0.85
CA ASN A 606 -22.64 3.21 1.39
C ASN A 606 -23.30 4.24 0.46
N ASN A 607 -22.55 5.28 0.08
CA ASN A 607 -23.04 6.38 -0.74
C ASN A 607 -23.43 5.89 -2.14
N ALA A 608 -22.65 4.96 -2.71
CA ALA A 608 -22.99 4.35 -3.98
C ALA A 608 -24.26 3.51 -3.91
N GLY A 609 -24.46 2.78 -2.80
CA GLY A 609 -25.69 2.04 -2.54
C GLY A 609 -26.91 2.95 -2.45
N LEU A 610 -26.79 4.11 -1.80
CA LEU A 610 -27.84 5.14 -1.79
C LEU A 610 -28.10 5.72 -3.20
N ARG A 611 -27.05 5.86 -4.02
CA ARG A 611 -27.15 6.40 -5.38
C ARG A 611 -27.81 5.44 -6.37
N VAL A 612 -27.49 4.15 -6.31
CA VAL A 612 -27.98 3.14 -7.29
C VAL A 612 -29.14 2.30 -6.78
N GLY A 613 -29.32 2.19 -5.47
CA GLY A 613 -30.44 1.50 -4.81
C GLY A 613 -30.41 -0.03 -4.86
N SER A 614 -29.38 -0.63 -5.45
CA SER A 614 -29.34 -2.07 -5.77
C SER A 614 -28.25 -2.87 -5.06
N ILE A 615 -27.26 -2.19 -4.46
CA ILE A 615 -26.15 -2.78 -3.72
C ILE A 615 -25.86 -1.96 -2.45
N GLY A 616 -25.06 -2.49 -1.54
CA GLY A 616 -24.60 -1.75 -0.37
C GLY A 616 -23.61 -2.54 0.48
N ASN A 617 -23.33 -2.00 1.67
CA ASN A 617 -22.58 -2.70 2.71
C ASN A 617 -23.30 -4.00 3.10
N ALA A 618 -22.56 -4.93 3.68
CA ALA A 618 -23.16 -6.13 4.26
C ALA A 618 -24.25 -5.76 5.29
N PRO A 619 -25.38 -6.50 5.35
CA PRO A 619 -26.36 -6.33 6.42
C PRO A 619 -25.72 -6.47 7.80
N ALA A 620 -26.02 -5.56 8.73
CA ALA A 620 -25.41 -5.53 10.06
C ALA A 620 -25.52 -6.87 10.81
N ALA A 621 -26.63 -7.60 10.63
CA ALA A 621 -26.89 -8.88 11.27
C ALA A 621 -25.93 -10.02 10.87
N ILE A 622 -25.20 -9.89 9.75
CA ILE A 622 -24.25 -10.90 9.28
C ILE A 622 -22.80 -10.43 9.32
N ARG A 623 -22.53 -9.23 9.84
CA ARG A 623 -21.16 -8.69 9.90
C ARG A 623 -20.35 -9.41 10.97
N ALA A 624 -19.05 -9.52 10.74
CA ALA A 624 -18.14 -10.16 11.68
C ALA A 624 -18.09 -9.49 13.06
N ASP A 625 -18.52 -8.23 13.21
CA ASP A 625 -18.65 -7.57 14.52
C ASP A 625 -19.81 -8.12 15.38
N GLN A 626 -20.64 -9.02 14.86
CA GLN A 626 -21.56 -9.83 15.64
C GLN A 626 -20.87 -10.99 16.37
N ILE A 627 -19.64 -11.32 16.00
CA ILE A 627 -18.87 -12.40 16.61
C ILE A 627 -18.20 -11.91 17.89
N VAL A 628 -18.45 -12.63 18.98
CA VAL A 628 -17.74 -12.50 20.25
C VAL A 628 -16.96 -13.78 20.49
N VAL A 629 -15.63 -13.67 20.55
CA VAL A 629 -14.71 -14.77 20.82
C VAL A 629 -14.54 -14.92 22.32
N ASP A 630 -14.76 -16.13 22.84
CA ASP A 630 -14.53 -16.49 24.23
C ASP A 630 -13.10 -17.04 24.40
N LEU A 631 -12.28 -16.34 25.18
CA LEU A 631 -10.91 -16.73 25.51
C LEU A 631 -10.84 -17.48 26.85
N GLY A 632 -11.98 -17.84 27.44
CA GLY A 632 -12.13 -18.50 28.75
C GLY A 632 -12.02 -17.55 29.93
N ASN A 633 -11.22 -16.49 29.84
CA ASN A 633 -11.06 -15.45 30.86
C ASN A 633 -11.41 -14.03 30.36
N ALA A 634 -11.79 -13.89 29.09
CA ALA A 634 -12.19 -12.64 28.47
C ALA A 634 -13.10 -12.92 27.27
N GLN A 635 -13.96 -11.94 26.94
CA GLN A 635 -14.77 -11.96 25.73
C GLN A 635 -14.35 -10.80 24.83
N VAL A 636 -14.03 -11.10 23.58
CA VAL A 636 -13.51 -10.13 22.62
C VAL A 636 -14.40 -10.09 21.40
N ARG A 637 -14.96 -8.93 21.11
CA ARG A 637 -15.74 -8.70 19.89
C ARG A 637 -14.82 -8.35 18.72
N LEU A 638 -15.01 -8.99 17.57
CA LEU A 638 -14.30 -8.62 16.35
C LEU A 638 -14.73 -7.22 15.89
N ARG A 639 -13.85 -6.49 15.21
CA ARG A 639 -14.18 -5.17 14.65
C ARG A 639 -14.48 -5.33 13.16
N TYR A 640 -15.43 -4.53 12.64
CA TYR A 640 -15.78 -4.56 11.21
C TYR A 640 -15.14 -3.42 10.42
N VAL A 641 -15.33 -2.17 10.85
CA VAL A 641 -14.69 -0.98 10.29
C VAL A 641 -14.35 0.01 11.40
N ASN A 642 -13.38 0.89 11.16
CA ASN A 642 -13.13 2.05 12.03
C ASN A 642 -12.92 3.30 11.17
N CYS A 643 -13.46 4.42 11.62
CA CYS A 643 -13.34 5.69 10.90
C CYS A 643 -12.62 6.71 11.78
N PRO A 644 -11.71 7.52 11.20
CA PRO A 644 -10.81 8.35 11.98
C PRO A 644 -11.58 9.50 12.65
N PHE A 645 -11.02 10.02 13.74
CA PHE A 645 -11.51 11.25 14.36
C PHE A 645 -11.31 12.44 13.42
N ALA A 646 -12.27 13.37 13.40
CA ALA A 646 -12.29 14.54 12.51
C ALA A 646 -11.94 14.14 11.05
N PRO A 647 -12.69 13.21 10.45
CA PRO A 647 -12.30 12.53 9.21
C PRO A 647 -12.19 13.44 7.99
N PHE A 648 -12.93 14.55 7.96
CA PHE A 648 -13.08 15.38 6.77
C PHE A 648 -12.48 16.77 6.96
N LEU A 649 -11.97 17.33 5.86
CA LEU A 649 -11.39 18.68 5.80
C LEU A 649 -12.44 19.78 5.57
N ASP A 650 -13.64 19.41 5.15
CA ASP A 650 -14.70 20.33 4.75
C ASP A 650 -15.89 20.37 5.72
N THR A 651 -15.88 19.54 6.77
CA THR A 651 -16.96 19.46 7.77
C THR A 651 -16.41 19.07 9.14
N ALA A 652 -17.13 19.44 10.21
CA ALA A 652 -16.81 19.03 11.58
C ALA A 652 -17.46 17.69 11.98
N ALA A 653 -17.98 16.92 11.02
CA ALA A 653 -18.68 15.66 11.30
C ALA A 653 -17.77 14.65 12.00
N GLN A 654 -18.34 13.87 12.92
CA GLN A 654 -17.64 12.84 13.70
C GLN A 654 -18.43 11.53 13.62
N ASN A 655 -17.79 10.41 13.94
CA ASN A 655 -18.43 9.09 13.97
C ASN A 655 -19.19 8.79 12.66
N VAL A 656 -18.62 9.18 11.53
CA VAL A 656 -19.29 9.23 10.21
C VAL A 656 -19.72 7.85 9.69
N CYS A 657 -19.22 6.78 10.30
CA CYS A 657 -19.55 5.40 9.96
C CYS A 657 -20.54 4.77 10.95
N ALA A 658 -20.91 5.47 12.03
CA ALA A 658 -21.81 4.93 13.05
C ALA A 658 -23.24 4.81 12.52
N GLY A 659 -23.88 3.67 12.78
CA GLY A 659 -25.26 3.40 12.41
C GLY A 659 -25.50 2.98 10.96
N LEU A 660 -24.43 2.78 10.18
CA LEU A 660 -24.47 2.28 8.79
C LEU A 660 -24.20 0.79 8.71
#